data_AF-A0A8S0Z5K2-F1
#
_entry.id   AF-A0A8S0Z5K2-F1
#
_cell.length_a   1.000
_cell.length_b   1.000
_cell.length_c   1.000
_cell.angle_alpha   90.00
_cell.angle_beta   90.00
_cell.angle_gamma   90.00
#
_symmetry.space_group_name_H-M   'P 1'
#
loop_
_entity.id
_entity.type
_entity.pdbx_description
1 polymer ?
#
loop_
_entity_poly.entity_id
_entity_poly.type
_entity_poly.pdbx_seq_one_letter_code
_entity_poly.pdbx_strand_id
1 'polypeptide(L)'
;MATLRTVPSGATQGAQVPRVCVWGRWRGRGAGEGAPAAHAWPSFHNGAAAGLALVPLSGLTIDSEWVLYNKPRGTTEMSTEHAGFLMGLGLNGHLRDMPFMNIYEYLVKCNEMISVGLLLGLAATYRGTMDVQATKMMSIHLEPLLPPTSIELDIQQNILVAALLGVGLIYQGTAHTHYSQLLLLEIGKPPGPEMENCVEREGYALAAGLALGLVCAGAARARSAQAAPLAHKLRTYMLGGDKHPLTGSQKEKYKQGSFAIREGATVNLDVTSPGATLALGLIYMRSGSAALAAWLQPPRTAYHLDFVRPDLLMLRIIARGLVLWDSIEPTEEWVESQVPETIKPYCFVKPTEDNIDYEAMNQAYCNIIAGACFALGLRFAGSGCEEARDVALRYARVLLAVGAKSVAELAGRSTLEACMCVCLLAAGMVMAGRGDLDVLRVCRRLRARTPAHAPHPHAPALTHGGQMAVHCTIGLLFLGGGRATLSTTPTAVAALLAAFFPKFPTHSEDNRYHLQAFRHLYVLAVEARLILPRDLSTEKLCYAHIQVIDLQGVVKEMKAPCIIPELNTLKEVKINDPRYWPITFQKDRNWDQLKLFLEYSWCIDIKQRAGCLSYLDDPQGFLTILAQTLTLDKANIWSTSADNIELFTNDDKIRNFVKQYLVKDVNTNICADCLVESKKKKGFKEVVLNRQCLCRKYTKEEREHLQTLGMVTYECVVKDILCALPVWTTFLKIIKTMKPDPSSYNIWQIKLLLSQIDNHNKRVMNEMKIDGQETQNEPLISSEFTLAIKQKVSNIFDSWESRLTPYLRKYLGLPSSRKISTCDDDVKKILAGFLVYHDLPKGGLKNAVGDDELSVLLNLDSLSVEAQSAVWQLYR
;
A
#
# COMPACT_ATOMS: atom_id res chain seq x y z
N MET A 1 -14.61 -4.80 7.83
CA MET A 1 -13.98 -4.24 6.62
C MET A 1 -13.26 -2.93 6.93
N ALA A 2 -13.97 -1.86 7.28
CA ALA A 2 -13.37 -0.53 7.48
C ALA A 2 -12.27 -0.50 8.56
N THR A 3 -12.47 -1.16 9.69
CA THR A 3 -11.53 -1.21 10.83
C THR A 3 -10.74 -2.51 10.91
N LEU A 4 -10.59 -3.25 9.80
CA LEU A 4 -9.90 -4.54 9.80
C LEU A 4 -8.43 -4.37 10.20
N ARG A 5 -7.99 -5.08 11.26
CA ARG A 5 -6.61 -5.04 11.78
C ARG A 5 -6.09 -3.62 12.03
N THR A 6 -6.87 -2.80 12.73
CA THR A 6 -6.49 -1.41 13.07
C THR A 6 -6.39 -1.14 14.57
N VAL A 7 -7.01 -1.96 15.42
CA VAL A 7 -7.10 -1.73 16.86
C VAL A 7 -6.10 -2.64 17.59
N PRO A 8 -5.06 -2.10 18.24
CA PRO A 8 -4.24 -2.90 19.14
C PRO A 8 -5.04 -3.23 20.41
N SER A 9 -5.04 -4.49 20.83
CA SER A 9 -5.60 -4.90 22.14
C SER A 9 -4.51 -4.92 23.20
N GLY A 10 -4.74 -4.26 24.33
CA GLY A 10 -3.94 -4.48 25.54
C GLY A 10 -4.33 -5.81 26.21
N ALA A 11 -3.35 -6.57 26.69
CA ALA A 11 -3.58 -7.90 27.30
C ALA A 11 -4.50 -7.88 28.54
N THR A 12 -4.63 -6.74 29.23
CA THR A 12 -5.42 -6.61 30.47
C THR A 12 -6.85 -6.12 30.26
N GLN A 13 -7.20 -5.64 29.07
CA GLN A 13 -8.52 -5.12 28.76
C GLN A 13 -9.32 -6.12 27.94
N GLY A 14 -10.59 -6.30 28.31
CA GLY A 14 -11.53 -7.05 27.49
C GLY A 14 -11.77 -6.34 26.15
N ALA A 15 -12.09 -7.11 25.11
CA ALA A 15 -12.44 -6.57 23.81
C ALA A 15 -13.70 -5.70 23.93
N GLN A 16 -13.58 -4.43 23.53
CA GLN A 16 -14.74 -3.53 23.48
C GLN A 16 -15.56 -3.83 22.23
N VAL A 17 -16.61 -4.63 22.39
CA VAL A 17 -17.62 -4.82 21.34
C VAL A 17 -18.63 -3.68 21.43
N PRO A 18 -18.77 -2.83 20.38
CA PRO A 18 -19.75 -1.75 20.40
C PRO A 18 -21.17 -2.35 20.41
N ARG A 19 -22.10 -1.78 21.18
CA ARG A 19 -23.49 -2.29 21.21
C ARG A 19 -24.23 -1.88 19.94
N VAL A 20 -24.92 -2.84 19.31
CA VAL A 20 -25.86 -2.54 18.22
C VAL A 20 -27.19 -2.11 18.83
N CYS A 21 -27.43 -0.80 18.88
CA CYS A 21 -28.70 -0.25 19.33
C CYS A 21 -29.60 0.09 18.14
N VAL A 22 -30.77 -0.53 18.04
CA VAL A 22 -31.80 -0.15 17.06
C VAL A 22 -32.82 0.76 17.74
N TRP A 23 -32.40 1.97 18.10
CA TRP A 23 -33.26 2.98 18.73
C TRP A 23 -33.40 4.22 17.85
N GLY A 24 -34.64 4.67 17.68
CA GLY A 24 -34.95 5.90 16.94
C GLY A 24 -35.08 7.08 17.90
N ARG A 25 -34.33 8.17 17.66
CA ARG A 25 -34.56 9.44 18.34
C ARG A 25 -35.53 10.28 17.51
N TRP A 26 -36.79 10.35 17.93
CA TRP A 26 -37.75 11.27 17.31
C TRP A 26 -37.50 12.70 17.80
N ARG A 27 -37.57 13.70 16.90
CA ARG A 27 -37.49 15.10 17.32
C ARG A 27 -38.70 15.43 18.20
N GLY A 28 -38.49 15.66 19.50
CA GLY A 28 -39.51 16.17 20.44
C GLY A 28 -40.19 15.14 21.36
N ARG A 29 -39.90 13.84 21.27
CA ARG A 29 -40.29 12.84 22.30
C ARG A 29 -39.12 11.90 22.60
N GLY A 30 -39.07 11.40 23.83
CA GLY A 30 -38.07 10.41 24.28
C GLY A 30 -38.07 9.16 23.40
N ALA A 31 -36.95 8.44 23.42
CA ALA A 31 -36.75 7.23 22.62
C ALA A 31 -37.87 6.21 22.90
N GLY A 32 -38.57 5.79 21.85
CA GLY A 32 -39.46 4.63 21.91
C GLY A 32 -38.71 3.40 21.43
N GLU A 33 -38.79 2.30 22.17
CA GLU A 33 -38.31 1.00 21.70
C GLU A 33 -39.16 0.55 20.50
N GLY A 34 -38.51 0.23 19.38
CA GLY A 34 -39.14 -0.51 18.30
C GLY A 34 -39.35 -1.97 18.72
N ALA A 35 -40.28 -2.66 18.05
CA ALA A 35 -40.57 -4.08 18.27
C ALA A 35 -39.28 -4.94 18.30
N PRO A 36 -39.24 -6.04 19.08
CA PRO A 36 -38.08 -6.93 19.16
C PRO A 36 -37.87 -7.62 17.81
N ALA A 37 -37.11 -7.00 16.92
CA ALA A 37 -36.70 -7.64 15.69
C ALA A 37 -35.65 -8.71 16.01
N ALA A 38 -35.67 -9.83 15.30
CA ALA A 38 -34.67 -10.88 15.41
C ALA A 38 -33.27 -10.27 15.12
N HIS A 39 -32.45 -10.18 16.18
CA HIS A 39 -31.14 -9.52 16.16
C HIS A 39 -29.97 -10.51 16.11
N ALA A 40 -30.21 -11.80 15.81
CA ALA A 40 -29.17 -12.83 15.96
C ALA A 40 -28.00 -12.59 14.99
N TRP A 41 -28.29 -12.45 13.69
CA TRP A 41 -27.27 -12.20 12.66
C TRP A 41 -26.62 -10.82 12.74
N PRO A 42 -27.36 -9.70 12.91
CA PRO A 42 -26.74 -8.39 13.10
C PRO A 42 -25.77 -8.35 14.28
N SER A 43 -26.13 -8.95 15.41
CA SER A 43 -25.25 -9.07 16.59
C SER A 43 -24.04 -9.96 16.32
N PHE A 44 -24.21 -11.07 15.59
CA PHE A 44 -23.11 -11.91 15.13
C PHE A 44 -22.13 -11.14 14.23
N HIS A 45 -22.63 -10.39 13.24
CA HIS A 45 -21.78 -9.58 12.37
C HIS A 45 -21.03 -8.49 13.12
N ASN A 46 -21.65 -7.89 14.14
CA ASN A 46 -21.02 -6.90 15.00
C ASN A 46 -19.89 -7.50 15.85
N GLY A 47 -20.12 -8.66 16.46
CA GLY A 47 -19.08 -9.41 17.16
C GLY A 47 -17.91 -9.77 16.26
N ALA A 48 -18.19 -10.26 15.05
CA ALA A 48 -17.17 -10.55 14.04
C ALA A 48 -16.39 -9.30 13.62
N ALA A 49 -17.06 -8.16 13.45
CA ALA A 49 -16.40 -6.90 13.14
C ALA A 49 -15.44 -6.45 14.26
N ALA A 50 -15.82 -6.64 15.53
CA ALA A 50 -14.96 -6.34 16.67
C ALA A 50 -13.75 -7.28 16.75
N GLY A 51 -13.94 -8.59 16.53
CA GLY A 51 -12.84 -9.56 16.51
C GLY A 51 -11.86 -9.33 15.36
N LEU A 52 -12.37 -8.99 14.17
CA LEU A 52 -11.55 -8.66 12.99
C LEU A 52 -10.79 -7.34 13.14
N ALA A 53 -11.23 -6.43 14.01
CA ALA A 53 -10.55 -5.15 14.21
C ALA A 53 -9.20 -5.29 14.92
N LEU A 54 -9.01 -6.40 15.64
CA LEU A 54 -7.80 -6.69 16.39
C LEU A 54 -6.59 -6.89 15.47
N VAL A 55 -5.44 -6.35 15.88
CA VAL A 55 -4.18 -6.49 15.17
C VAL A 55 -3.40 -7.68 15.73
N PRO A 56 -2.88 -8.58 14.87
CA PRO A 56 -1.83 -9.51 15.27
C PRO A 56 -0.50 -8.75 15.43
N LEU A 57 -0.25 -8.13 16.60
CA LEU A 57 1.05 -7.54 16.89
C LEU A 57 2.07 -8.62 17.22
N SER A 58 3.27 -8.55 16.65
CA SER A 58 4.43 -9.33 17.11
C SER A 58 4.73 -8.99 18.58
N GLY A 59 4.57 -9.98 19.46
CA GLY A 59 5.03 -9.93 20.86
C GLY A 59 3.96 -9.70 21.94
N LEU A 60 2.73 -9.29 21.58
CA LEU A 60 1.57 -9.33 22.49
C LEU A 60 0.57 -10.34 21.95
N THR A 61 0.74 -11.59 22.35
CA THR A 61 -0.15 -12.68 21.95
C THR A 61 -1.49 -12.52 22.64
N ILE A 62 -2.57 -12.65 21.86
CA ILE A 62 -3.88 -12.93 22.40
C ILE A 62 -3.82 -14.36 22.91
N ASP A 63 -3.63 -14.51 24.21
CA ASP A 63 -3.56 -15.82 24.84
C ASP A 63 -4.95 -16.46 24.93
N SER A 64 -4.97 -17.79 25.00
CA SER A 64 -6.20 -18.58 25.16
C SER A 64 -7.03 -18.16 26.37
N GLU A 65 -6.37 -17.71 27.44
CA GLU A 65 -7.01 -17.17 28.64
C GLU A 65 -7.72 -15.85 28.37
N TRP A 66 -7.15 -14.99 27.52
CA TRP A 66 -7.78 -13.71 27.15
C TRP A 66 -9.05 -13.93 26.31
N VAL A 67 -9.04 -14.95 25.43
CA VAL A 67 -10.25 -15.32 24.68
C VAL A 67 -11.35 -15.79 25.64
N LEU A 68 -11.00 -16.60 26.65
CA LEU A 68 -11.93 -17.04 27.70
C LEU A 68 -12.37 -15.89 28.62
N TYR A 69 -11.51 -14.91 28.88
CA TYR A 69 -11.84 -13.73 29.68
C TYR A 69 -12.97 -12.91 29.03
N ASN A 70 -12.98 -12.83 27.70
CA ASN A 70 -14.02 -12.16 26.91
C ASN A 70 -15.34 -12.94 26.81
N LYS A 71 -15.46 -14.11 27.44
CA LYS A 71 -16.72 -14.82 27.56
C LYS A 71 -17.66 -13.98 28.43
N PRO A 72 -18.85 -13.57 27.92
CA PRO A 72 -19.77 -12.74 28.69
C PRO A 72 -20.20 -13.48 29.97
N ARG A 73 -19.87 -12.91 31.14
CA ARG A 73 -20.25 -13.46 32.44
C ARG A 73 -21.60 -12.88 32.84
N GLY A 74 -22.62 -13.74 33.02
CA GLY A 74 -23.89 -13.34 33.65
C GLY A 74 -25.17 -13.48 32.82
N THR A 75 -25.12 -13.90 31.56
CA THR A 75 -26.32 -14.30 30.80
C THR A 75 -26.43 -15.82 30.74
N THR A 76 -27.58 -16.36 31.11
CA THR A 76 -27.95 -17.78 30.93
C THR A 76 -27.91 -18.20 29.46
N GLU A 77 -28.05 -17.24 28.55
CA GLU A 77 -27.86 -17.42 27.12
C GLU A 77 -26.49 -16.88 26.71
N MET A 78 -25.67 -17.73 26.09
CA MET A 78 -24.40 -17.30 25.54
C MET A 78 -24.65 -16.40 24.31
N SER A 79 -24.02 -15.22 24.29
CA SER A 79 -24.38 -14.17 23.33
C SER A 79 -23.98 -14.52 21.89
N THR A 80 -24.86 -14.19 20.95
CA THR A 80 -24.60 -14.27 19.50
C THR A 80 -23.45 -13.35 19.06
N GLU A 81 -23.21 -12.26 19.80
CA GLU A 81 -22.05 -11.38 19.62
C GLU A 81 -20.73 -12.11 19.91
N HIS A 82 -20.66 -12.93 20.97
CA HIS A 82 -19.45 -13.68 21.29
C HIS A 82 -19.15 -14.74 20.21
N ALA A 83 -20.18 -15.36 19.65
CA ALA A 83 -20.02 -16.29 18.52
C ALA A 83 -19.34 -15.62 17.31
N GLY A 84 -19.79 -14.42 16.95
CA GLY A 84 -19.17 -13.64 15.89
C GLY A 84 -17.74 -13.24 16.24
N PHE A 85 -17.50 -12.84 17.49
CA PHE A 85 -16.17 -12.49 17.98
C PHE A 85 -15.17 -13.65 17.84
N LEU A 86 -15.56 -14.88 18.20
CA LEU A 86 -14.75 -16.09 17.99
C LEU A 86 -14.43 -16.31 16.50
N MET A 87 -15.41 -16.14 15.62
CA MET A 87 -15.18 -16.23 14.18
C MET A 87 -14.14 -15.20 13.70
N GLY A 88 -14.24 -13.96 14.17
CA GLY A 88 -13.29 -12.89 13.84
C GLY A 88 -11.87 -13.19 14.32
N LEU A 89 -11.71 -13.74 15.52
CA LEU A 89 -10.41 -14.19 16.05
C LEU A 89 -9.81 -15.32 15.20
N GLY A 90 -10.64 -16.27 14.78
CA GLY A 90 -10.21 -17.38 13.92
C GLY A 90 -9.77 -16.91 12.53
N LEU A 91 -10.49 -15.97 11.92
CA LEU A 91 -10.09 -15.36 10.64
C LEU A 91 -8.78 -14.56 10.72
N ASN A 92 -8.44 -14.05 11.89
CA ASN A 92 -7.13 -13.43 12.16
C ASN A 92 -6.03 -14.43 12.52
N GLY A 93 -6.37 -15.72 12.73
CA GLY A 93 -5.42 -16.78 13.07
C GLY A 93 -5.11 -16.92 14.57
N HIS A 94 -5.83 -16.20 15.44
CA HIS A 94 -5.58 -16.21 16.89
C HIS A 94 -6.11 -17.46 17.61
N LEU A 95 -6.92 -18.29 16.95
CA LEU A 95 -7.46 -19.52 17.54
C LEU A 95 -6.48 -20.70 17.48
N ARG A 96 -5.28 -20.53 16.92
CA ARG A 96 -4.30 -21.62 16.76
C ARG A 96 -3.80 -22.14 18.11
N ASP A 97 -3.63 -21.25 19.08
CA ASP A 97 -3.04 -21.56 20.38
C ASP A 97 -4.10 -21.98 21.42
N MET A 98 -5.39 -22.01 21.03
CA MET A 98 -6.48 -22.41 21.91
C MET A 98 -6.46 -23.93 22.16
N PRO A 99 -6.42 -24.38 23.44
CA PRO A 99 -6.50 -25.80 23.77
C PRO A 99 -7.81 -26.42 23.29
N PHE A 100 -7.74 -27.63 22.72
CA PHE A 100 -8.91 -28.36 22.23
C PHE A 100 -9.99 -28.62 23.29
N MET A 101 -9.63 -28.71 24.57
CA MET A 101 -10.59 -28.83 25.69
C MET A 101 -11.54 -27.62 25.75
N ASN A 102 -11.02 -26.40 25.56
CA ASN A 102 -11.84 -25.19 25.61
C ASN A 102 -12.77 -25.12 24.40
N ILE A 103 -12.26 -25.51 23.24
CA ILE A 103 -13.06 -25.62 22.00
C ILE A 103 -14.21 -26.60 22.19
N TYR A 104 -13.95 -27.76 22.83
CA TYR A 104 -14.97 -28.74 23.15
C TYR A 104 -16.03 -28.18 24.12
N GLU A 105 -15.63 -27.44 25.17
CA GLU A 105 -16.58 -26.79 26.09
C GLU A 105 -17.54 -25.83 25.37
N TYR A 106 -17.08 -25.15 24.31
CA TYR A 106 -17.94 -24.32 23.48
C TYR A 106 -18.92 -25.14 22.62
N LEU A 107 -18.47 -26.24 22.01
CA LEU A 107 -19.30 -27.09 21.15
C LEU A 107 -20.34 -27.91 21.92
N VAL A 108 -20.03 -28.37 23.13
CA VAL A 108 -20.96 -29.16 23.98
C VAL A 108 -22.25 -28.39 24.29
N LYS A 109 -22.20 -27.06 24.27
CA LYS A 109 -23.37 -26.21 24.55
C LYS A 109 -24.39 -26.17 23.41
N CYS A 110 -24.06 -26.72 22.23
CA CYS A 110 -24.94 -26.87 21.07
C CYS A 110 -25.68 -25.57 20.64
N ASN A 111 -25.09 -24.39 20.89
CA ASN A 111 -25.63 -23.15 20.34
C ASN A 111 -25.21 -23.02 18.88
N GLU A 112 -26.20 -22.84 18.00
CA GLU A 112 -26.04 -22.72 16.56
C GLU A 112 -24.96 -21.71 16.16
N MET A 113 -25.08 -20.47 16.62
CA MET A 113 -24.25 -19.36 16.18
C MET A 113 -22.80 -19.56 16.62
N ILE A 114 -22.60 -20.06 17.85
CA ILE A 114 -21.27 -20.34 18.40
C ILE A 114 -20.59 -21.44 17.61
N SER A 115 -21.32 -22.51 17.31
CA SER A 115 -20.81 -23.63 16.52
C SER A 115 -20.42 -23.15 15.12
N VAL A 116 -21.27 -22.37 14.44
CA VAL A 116 -20.96 -21.78 13.14
C VAL A 116 -19.70 -20.90 13.20
N GLY A 117 -19.63 -19.98 14.17
CA GLY A 117 -18.51 -19.05 14.31
C GLY A 117 -17.18 -19.75 14.63
N LEU A 118 -17.22 -20.73 15.54
CA LEU A 118 -16.05 -21.50 15.96
C LEU A 118 -15.56 -22.43 14.85
N LEU A 119 -16.46 -23.17 14.19
CA LEU A 119 -16.07 -24.10 13.12
C LEU A 119 -15.43 -23.36 11.94
N LEU A 120 -16.03 -22.24 11.50
CA LEU A 120 -15.46 -21.42 10.42
C LEU A 120 -14.17 -20.72 10.86
N GLY A 121 -14.09 -20.22 12.09
CA GLY A 121 -12.88 -19.60 12.64
C GLY A 121 -11.71 -20.58 12.73
N LEU A 122 -11.94 -21.80 13.21
CA LEU A 122 -10.94 -22.86 13.27
C LEU A 122 -10.52 -23.32 11.89
N ALA A 123 -11.47 -23.55 10.98
CA ALA A 123 -11.17 -23.94 9.61
C ALA A 123 -10.35 -22.88 8.86
N ALA A 124 -10.62 -21.59 9.11
CA ALA A 124 -9.83 -20.49 8.57
C ALA A 124 -8.40 -20.43 9.15
N THR A 125 -8.23 -20.80 10.42
CA THR A 125 -6.91 -20.86 11.08
C THR A 125 -6.05 -21.98 10.51
N TYR A 126 -6.64 -23.16 10.30
CA TYR A 126 -5.98 -24.35 9.74
C TYR A 126 -6.10 -24.45 8.21
N ARG A 127 -6.26 -23.31 7.55
CA ARG A 127 -6.47 -23.24 6.10
C ARG A 127 -5.26 -23.81 5.34
N GLY A 128 -5.51 -24.82 4.50
CA GLY A 128 -4.50 -25.47 3.66
C GLY A 128 -3.48 -26.32 4.41
N THR A 129 -3.63 -26.57 5.72
CA THR A 129 -2.64 -27.34 6.51
C THR A 129 -2.91 -28.85 6.52
N MET A 130 -4.10 -29.29 6.12
CA MET A 130 -4.55 -30.69 6.25
C MET A 130 -4.49 -31.23 7.70
N ASP A 131 -4.74 -30.38 8.69
CA ASP A 131 -4.68 -30.80 10.08
C ASP A 131 -5.75 -31.87 10.41
N VAL A 132 -5.30 -32.97 11.01
CA VAL A 132 -6.14 -34.15 11.29
C VAL A 132 -7.11 -33.87 12.43
N GLN A 133 -6.72 -33.09 13.45
CA GLN A 133 -7.57 -32.81 14.60
C GLN A 133 -8.70 -31.84 14.22
N ALA A 134 -8.38 -30.78 13.49
CA ALA A 134 -9.38 -29.86 12.92
C ALA A 134 -10.35 -30.60 11.99
N THR A 135 -9.84 -31.51 11.15
CA THR A 135 -10.68 -32.35 10.28
C THR A 135 -11.63 -33.25 11.08
N LYS A 136 -11.13 -33.91 12.14
CA LYS A 136 -11.96 -34.75 13.02
C LYS A 136 -13.10 -33.96 13.64
N MET A 137 -12.83 -32.73 14.08
CA MET A 137 -13.86 -31.84 14.62
C MET A 137 -14.94 -31.52 13.60
N MET A 138 -14.57 -31.23 12.34
CA MET A 138 -15.56 -31.01 11.27
C MET A 138 -16.33 -32.29 10.92
N SER A 139 -15.67 -33.45 10.92
CA SER A 139 -16.27 -34.74 10.55
C SER A 139 -17.38 -35.18 11.48
N ILE A 140 -17.35 -34.80 12.77
CA ILE A 140 -18.42 -35.11 13.73
C ILE A 140 -19.75 -34.49 13.27
N HIS A 141 -19.69 -33.33 12.62
CA HIS A 141 -20.87 -32.63 12.14
C HIS A 141 -21.34 -33.16 10.78
N LEU A 142 -20.54 -33.93 10.05
CA LEU A 142 -20.85 -34.36 8.69
C LEU A 142 -21.11 -35.87 8.66
N GLU A 143 -22.37 -36.24 8.50
CA GLU A 143 -22.84 -37.62 8.35
C GLU A 143 -22.01 -38.50 7.39
N PRO A 144 -21.57 -38.04 6.20
CA PRO A 144 -20.81 -38.87 5.27
C PRO A 144 -19.38 -39.20 5.73
N LEU A 145 -18.85 -38.42 6.68
CA LEU A 145 -17.53 -38.61 7.26
C LEU A 145 -17.56 -39.40 8.57
N LEU A 146 -18.74 -39.62 9.12
CA LEU A 146 -18.93 -40.41 10.33
C LEU A 146 -18.73 -41.90 10.05
N PRO A 147 -18.11 -42.67 10.96
CA PRO A 147 -18.09 -44.11 10.87
C PRO A 147 -19.53 -44.66 10.86
N PRO A 148 -19.82 -45.73 10.08
CA PRO A 148 -21.16 -46.31 9.96
C PRO A 148 -21.72 -46.89 11.27
N THR A 149 -20.92 -46.94 12.34
CA THR A 149 -21.29 -47.40 13.68
C THR A 149 -21.67 -46.27 14.65
N SER A 150 -21.64 -45.02 14.22
CA SER A 150 -21.92 -43.85 15.06
C SER A 150 -23.42 -43.52 15.12
N ILE A 151 -23.83 -42.87 16.22
CA ILE A 151 -25.22 -42.45 16.45
C ILE A 151 -25.52 -41.25 15.54
N GLU A 152 -26.68 -41.27 14.88
CA GLU A 152 -27.19 -40.13 14.11
C GLU A 152 -27.46 -38.96 15.07
N LEU A 153 -26.78 -37.83 14.84
CA LEU A 153 -26.96 -36.61 15.61
C LEU A 153 -27.91 -35.68 14.85
N ASP A 154 -28.94 -35.19 15.53
CA ASP A 154 -29.79 -34.13 14.99
C ASP A 154 -29.02 -32.80 15.05
N ILE A 155 -28.54 -32.37 13.88
CA ILE A 155 -27.68 -31.18 13.73
C ILE A 155 -28.41 -30.17 12.85
N GLN A 156 -28.46 -28.92 13.31
CA GLN A 156 -29.05 -27.83 12.56
C GLN A 156 -28.30 -27.55 11.24
N GLN A 157 -29.06 -27.18 10.21
CA GLN A 157 -28.55 -27.01 8.84
C GLN A 157 -27.39 -26.01 8.73
N ASN A 158 -27.45 -24.88 9.44
CA ASN A 158 -26.41 -23.84 9.38
C ASN A 158 -25.05 -24.34 9.89
N ILE A 159 -25.04 -25.25 10.86
CA ILE A 159 -23.82 -25.90 11.36
C ILE A 159 -23.24 -26.82 10.29
N LEU A 160 -24.10 -27.59 9.60
CA LEU A 160 -23.68 -28.46 8.49
C LEU A 160 -23.06 -27.65 7.34
N VAL A 161 -23.70 -26.54 6.97
CA VAL A 161 -23.21 -25.61 5.94
C VAL A 161 -21.84 -25.05 6.32
N ALA A 162 -21.67 -24.65 7.59
CA ALA A 162 -20.40 -24.15 8.13
C ALA A 162 -19.30 -25.23 8.14
N ALA A 163 -19.62 -26.45 8.60
CA ALA A 163 -18.68 -27.57 8.64
C ALA A 163 -18.22 -27.98 7.23
N LEU A 164 -19.13 -28.01 6.26
CA LEU A 164 -18.84 -28.38 4.88
C LEU A 164 -17.87 -27.41 4.22
N LEU A 165 -18.09 -26.10 4.38
CA LEU A 165 -17.13 -25.10 3.94
C LEU A 165 -15.83 -25.17 4.74
N GLY A 166 -15.90 -25.50 6.03
CA GLY A 166 -14.75 -25.69 6.90
C GLY A 166 -13.80 -26.78 6.39
N VAL A 167 -14.33 -27.93 5.96
CA VAL A 167 -13.54 -28.98 5.27
C VAL A 167 -12.89 -28.41 4.01
N GLY A 168 -13.64 -27.63 3.22
CA GLY A 168 -13.11 -26.96 2.04
C GLY A 168 -11.91 -26.02 2.32
N LEU A 169 -11.96 -25.28 3.43
CA LEU A 169 -10.88 -24.37 3.85
C LEU A 169 -9.64 -25.13 4.35
N ILE A 170 -9.82 -26.19 5.15
CA ILE A 170 -8.70 -27.00 5.67
C ILE A 170 -7.93 -27.67 4.54
N TYR A 171 -8.66 -28.20 3.54
CA TYR A 171 -8.08 -28.89 2.38
C TYR A 171 -7.87 -27.97 1.16
N GLN A 172 -7.91 -26.66 1.35
CA GLN A 172 -7.78 -25.70 0.25
C GLN A 172 -6.48 -25.90 -0.54
N GLY A 173 -6.59 -26.01 -1.87
CA GLY A 173 -5.45 -26.17 -2.78
C GLY A 173 -4.73 -27.53 -2.74
N THR A 174 -5.19 -28.47 -1.92
CA THR A 174 -4.56 -29.81 -1.78
C THR A 174 -4.98 -30.76 -2.90
N ALA A 175 -6.17 -30.55 -3.47
CA ALA A 175 -6.85 -31.45 -4.42
C ALA A 175 -6.95 -32.91 -3.92
N HIS A 176 -7.29 -33.09 -2.64
CA HIS A 176 -7.45 -34.42 -2.05
C HIS A 176 -8.65 -35.17 -2.67
N THR A 177 -8.40 -36.35 -3.26
CA THR A 177 -9.40 -37.10 -4.05
C THR A 177 -10.64 -37.49 -3.24
N HIS A 178 -10.46 -38.03 -2.03
CA HIS A 178 -11.57 -38.51 -1.19
C HIS A 178 -12.56 -37.38 -0.85
N TYR A 179 -12.07 -36.27 -0.27
CA TYR A 179 -12.90 -35.10 0.04
C TYR A 179 -13.52 -34.47 -1.21
N SER A 180 -12.82 -34.47 -2.35
CA SER A 180 -13.39 -33.97 -3.60
C SER A 180 -14.59 -34.81 -4.08
N GLN A 181 -14.50 -36.14 -3.96
CA GLN A 181 -15.60 -37.05 -4.30
C GLN A 181 -16.77 -36.93 -3.31
N LEU A 182 -16.47 -36.79 -2.02
CA LEU A 182 -17.48 -36.63 -0.98
C LEU A 182 -18.26 -35.33 -1.16
N LEU A 183 -17.57 -34.20 -1.34
CA LEU A 183 -18.22 -32.90 -1.56
C LEU A 183 -19.07 -32.89 -2.84
N LEU A 184 -18.65 -33.62 -3.88
CA LEU A 184 -19.45 -33.80 -5.10
C LEU A 184 -20.76 -34.56 -4.84
N LEU A 185 -20.74 -35.57 -3.97
CA LEU A 185 -21.95 -36.30 -3.60
C LEU A 185 -22.89 -35.39 -2.79
N GLU A 186 -22.36 -34.55 -1.90
CA GLU A 186 -23.16 -33.62 -1.10
C GLU A 186 -23.85 -32.53 -1.92
N ILE A 187 -23.29 -32.11 -3.06
CA ILE A 187 -23.98 -31.19 -3.99
C ILE A 187 -25.33 -31.77 -4.45
N GLY A 188 -25.37 -33.09 -4.68
CA GLY A 188 -26.55 -33.80 -5.20
C GLY A 188 -27.38 -34.50 -4.13
N LYS A 189 -27.24 -34.15 -2.84
CA LYS A 189 -27.91 -34.85 -1.74
C LYS A 189 -29.45 -34.84 -1.92
N PRO A 190 -30.12 -36.00 -1.94
CA PRO A 190 -31.59 -36.07 -2.06
C PRO A 190 -32.29 -35.54 -0.80
N PRO A 191 -33.57 -35.09 -0.89
CA PRO A 191 -34.34 -34.67 0.28
C PRO A 191 -34.75 -35.86 1.14
N GLY A 192 -34.81 -35.65 2.46
CA GLY A 192 -35.20 -36.66 3.45
C GLY A 192 -34.01 -37.31 4.16
N PRO A 193 -34.21 -38.48 4.81
CA PRO A 193 -35.47 -39.23 4.94
C PRO A 193 -36.56 -38.47 5.73
N GLU A 194 -37.83 -38.74 5.44
CA GLU A 194 -39.00 -38.14 6.13
C GLU A 194 -39.03 -36.59 6.15
N MET A 195 -38.69 -35.96 7.28
CA MET A 195 -38.67 -34.48 7.46
C MET A 195 -37.24 -33.92 7.52
N GLU A 196 -36.21 -34.78 7.47
CA GLU A 196 -34.81 -34.36 7.53
C GLU A 196 -34.37 -33.67 6.24
N ASN A 197 -33.37 -32.79 6.35
CA ASN A 197 -32.71 -32.13 5.21
C ASN A 197 -33.66 -31.35 4.27
N CYS A 198 -34.83 -30.89 4.75
CA CYS A 198 -35.82 -30.19 3.93
C CYS A 198 -35.63 -28.67 3.89
N VAL A 199 -34.87 -28.11 4.84
CA VAL A 199 -34.71 -26.67 5.06
C VAL A 199 -33.37 -26.19 4.48
N GLU A 200 -33.38 -25.04 3.80
CA GLU A 200 -32.18 -24.32 3.28
C GLU A 200 -31.19 -25.19 2.47
N ARG A 201 -31.71 -26.11 1.66
CA ARG A 201 -30.92 -27.02 0.82
C ARG A 201 -30.07 -26.30 -0.22
N GLU A 202 -30.56 -25.17 -0.74
CA GLU A 202 -29.84 -24.37 -1.73
C GLU A 202 -28.51 -23.85 -1.14
N GLY A 203 -28.51 -23.36 0.10
CA GLY A 203 -27.31 -22.92 0.82
C GLY A 203 -26.32 -24.06 1.08
N TYR A 204 -26.83 -25.26 1.36
CA TYR A 204 -26.00 -26.46 1.54
C TYR A 204 -25.30 -26.91 0.26
N ALA A 205 -26.05 -27.06 -0.83
CA ALA A 205 -25.49 -27.42 -2.13
C ALA A 205 -24.50 -26.36 -2.64
N LEU A 206 -24.77 -25.07 -2.37
CA LEU A 206 -23.83 -23.99 -2.65
C LEU A 206 -22.54 -24.15 -1.85
N ALA A 207 -22.62 -24.38 -0.54
CA ALA A 207 -21.45 -24.56 0.31
C ALA A 207 -20.62 -25.80 -0.10
N ALA A 208 -21.28 -26.88 -0.53
CA ALA A 208 -20.63 -28.08 -1.07
C ALA A 208 -19.82 -27.76 -2.33
N GLY A 209 -20.43 -27.01 -3.25
CA GLY A 209 -19.79 -26.54 -4.48
C GLY A 209 -18.62 -25.58 -4.23
N LEU A 210 -18.78 -24.64 -3.30
CA LEU A 210 -17.70 -23.73 -2.90
C LEU A 210 -16.55 -24.46 -2.21
N ALA A 211 -16.85 -25.39 -1.31
CA ALA A 211 -15.86 -26.22 -0.64
C ALA A 211 -15.07 -27.07 -1.66
N LEU A 212 -15.76 -27.72 -2.60
CA LEU A 212 -15.14 -28.48 -3.68
C LEU A 212 -14.24 -27.58 -4.54
N GLY A 213 -14.72 -26.38 -4.87
CA GLY A 213 -13.97 -25.36 -5.58
C GLY A 213 -12.71 -24.90 -4.83
N LEU A 214 -12.76 -24.78 -3.49
CA LEU A 214 -11.62 -24.43 -2.64
C LEU A 214 -10.58 -25.56 -2.58
N VAL A 215 -11.01 -26.81 -2.43
CA VAL A 215 -10.11 -27.98 -2.40
C VAL A 215 -9.33 -28.12 -3.70
N CYS A 216 -10.00 -27.91 -4.83
CA CYS A 216 -9.43 -28.07 -6.16
C CYS A 216 -9.04 -26.74 -6.84
N ALA A 217 -9.01 -25.62 -6.12
CA ALA A 217 -8.81 -24.28 -6.68
C ALA A 217 -7.57 -24.22 -7.58
N GLY A 218 -7.77 -24.00 -8.89
CA GLY A 218 -6.69 -23.91 -9.89
C GLY A 218 -5.92 -25.22 -10.14
N ALA A 219 -6.37 -26.37 -9.62
CA ALA A 219 -5.69 -27.64 -9.75
C ALA A 219 -5.72 -28.21 -11.19
N ALA A 220 -6.65 -27.74 -12.04
CA ALA A 220 -6.79 -28.22 -13.41
C ALA A 220 -5.55 -27.97 -14.29
N ARG A 221 -4.76 -26.91 -14.03
CA ARG A 221 -3.51 -26.64 -14.76
C ARG A 221 -2.43 -27.68 -14.49
N ALA A 222 -2.47 -28.33 -13.32
CA ALA A 222 -1.47 -29.30 -12.88
C ALA A 222 -1.95 -30.77 -12.99
N ARG A 223 -3.26 -31.05 -12.88
CA ARG A 223 -3.81 -32.43 -12.78
C ARG A 223 -5.08 -32.67 -13.61
N SER A 224 -5.08 -32.25 -14.87
CA SER A 224 -6.23 -32.32 -15.80
C SER A 224 -6.91 -33.71 -15.87
N ALA A 225 -6.16 -34.81 -15.80
CA ALA A 225 -6.70 -36.18 -15.92
C ALA A 225 -7.62 -36.60 -14.75
N GLN A 226 -7.37 -36.13 -13.52
CA GLN A 226 -8.21 -36.45 -12.35
C GLN A 226 -9.47 -35.58 -12.27
N ALA A 227 -9.47 -34.41 -12.94
CA ALA A 227 -10.57 -33.44 -12.92
C ALA A 227 -11.66 -33.72 -13.97
N ALA A 228 -11.38 -34.53 -15.00
CA ALA A 228 -12.33 -34.86 -16.06
C ALA A 228 -13.64 -35.56 -15.57
N PRO A 229 -13.60 -36.63 -14.75
CA PRO A 229 -14.84 -37.28 -14.28
C PRO A 229 -15.66 -36.38 -13.36
N LEU A 230 -15.00 -35.50 -12.61
CA LEU A 230 -15.64 -34.50 -11.75
C LEU A 230 -16.40 -33.48 -12.61
N ALA A 231 -15.80 -33.02 -13.72
CA ALA A 231 -16.41 -32.04 -14.62
C ALA A 231 -17.70 -32.54 -15.26
N HIS A 232 -17.73 -33.81 -15.70
CA HIS A 232 -18.92 -34.41 -16.30
C HIS A 232 -20.08 -34.50 -15.30
N LYS A 233 -19.81 -34.92 -14.05
CA LYS A 233 -20.82 -34.97 -12.99
C LYS A 233 -21.36 -33.58 -12.64
N LEU A 234 -20.48 -32.59 -12.51
CA LEU A 234 -20.87 -31.20 -12.28
C LEU A 234 -21.67 -30.63 -13.45
N ARG A 235 -21.35 -31.01 -14.69
CA ARG A 235 -22.13 -30.63 -15.87
C ARG A 235 -23.56 -31.18 -15.78
N THR A 236 -23.74 -32.43 -15.34
CA THR A 236 -25.09 -33.01 -15.12
C THR A 236 -25.86 -32.24 -14.05
N TYR A 237 -25.20 -31.83 -12.96
CA TYR A 237 -25.82 -30.99 -11.93
C TYR A 237 -26.14 -29.57 -12.41
N MET A 238 -25.41 -29.03 -13.39
CA MET A 238 -25.63 -27.68 -13.93
C MET A 238 -26.72 -27.62 -15.01
N LEU A 239 -26.73 -28.58 -15.94
CA LEU A 239 -27.64 -28.60 -17.10
C LEU A 239 -28.88 -29.46 -16.86
N GLY A 240 -28.83 -30.34 -15.88
CA GLY A 240 -29.89 -31.30 -15.60
C GLY A 240 -29.66 -32.61 -16.34
N GLY A 241 -30.29 -33.66 -15.84
CA GLY A 241 -30.17 -35.02 -16.33
C GLY A 241 -30.68 -36.01 -15.29
N ASP A 242 -30.45 -37.29 -15.56
CA ASP A 242 -30.86 -38.35 -14.65
C ASP A 242 -30.05 -38.30 -13.35
N LYS A 243 -30.74 -38.56 -12.23
CA LYS A 243 -30.08 -38.74 -10.95
C LYS A 243 -29.14 -39.93 -11.01
N HIS A 244 -27.92 -39.76 -10.50
CA HIS A 244 -27.03 -40.90 -10.33
C HIS A 244 -27.63 -41.90 -9.32
N PRO A 245 -27.54 -43.21 -9.58
CA PRO A 245 -28.08 -44.20 -8.67
C PRO A 245 -27.33 -44.14 -7.33
N LEU A 246 -28.09 -44.02 -6.23
CA LEU A 246 -27.55 -44.12 -4.88
C LEU A 246 -26.92 -45.50 -4.67
N THR A 247 -25.68 -45.55 -4.18
CA THR A 247 -24.92 -46.78 -3.95
C THR A 247 -24.83 -47.10 -2.45
N GLY A 248 -24.91 -48.38 -2.08
CA GLY A 248 -24.69 -48.84 -0.70
C GLY A 248 -25.79 -48.44 0.29
N SER A 249 -25.40 -48.11 1.52
CA SER A 249 -26.27 -47.77 2.66
C SER A 249 -27.21 -46.58 2.42
N GLN A 250 -26.80 -45.63 1.56
CA GLN A 250 -27.65 -44.50 1.19
C GLN A 250 -28.91 -44.95 0.44
N LYS A 251 -28.84 -46.01 -0.36
CA LYS A 251 -30.02 -46.50 -1.11
C LYS A 251 -31.12 -47.03 -0.18
N GLU A 252 -30.75 -47.61 0.96
CA GLU A 252 -31.71 -48.10 1.95
C GLU A 252 -32.32 -46.95 2.76
N LYS A 253 -31.51 -45.96 3.14
CA LYS A 253 -31.95 -44.78 3.91
C LYS A 253 -32.94 -43.91 3.14
N TYR A 254 -32.70 -43.64 1.85
CA TYR A 254 -33.58 -42.82 1.02
C TYR A 254 -34.66 -43.63 0.27
N LYS A 255 -34.94 -44.87 0.71
CA LYS A 255 -36.02 -45.68 0.14
C LYS A 255 -37.39 -45.07 0.42
N GLN A 256 -37.54 -44.41 1.56
CA GLN A 256 -38.68 -43.56 1.87
C GLN A 256 -38.35 -42.12 1.47
N GLY A 257 -39.18 -41.53 0.60
CA GLY A 257 -39.01 -40.15 0.15
C GLY A 257 -39.39 -39.14 1.24
N SER A 258 -38.97 -37.89 1.07
CA SER A 258 -39.34 -36.83 2.01
C SER A 258 -40.82 -36.46 1.96
N PHE A 259 -41.38 -36.03 3.09
CA PHE A 259 -42.77 -35.56 3.19
C PHE A 259 -42.96 -34.11 2.74
N ALA A 260 -41.90 -33.30 2.78
CA ALA A 260 -41.97 -31.87 2.47
C ALA A 260 -41.61 -31.56 1.00
N ILE A 261 -40.70 -32.33 0.38
CA ILE A 261 -40.18 -32.03 -0.97
C ILE A 261 -40.34 -33.25 -1.88
N ARG A 262 -41.12 -33.08 -2.95
CA ARG A 262 -41.27 -34.09 -4.00
C ARG A 262 -40.38 -33.73 -5.19
N GLU A 263 -39.27 -34.44 -5.36
CA GLU A 263 -38.43 -34.31 -6.55
C GLU A 263 -38.80 -35.35 -7.62
N GLY A 264 -38.65 -34.97 -8.89
CA GLY A 264 -38.78 -35.88 -10.02
C GLY A 264 -37.58 -36.81 -10.21
N ALA A 265 -37.59 -37.56 -11.33
CA ALA A 265 -36.50 -38.45 -11.73
C ALA A 265 -35.23 -37.70 -12.16
N THR A 266 -35.38 -36.44 -12.59
CA THR A 266 -34.29 -35.55 -12.97
C THR A 266 -33.72 -34.80 -11.77
N VAL A 267 -32.45 -34.41 -11.87
CA VAL A 267 -31.80 -33.54 -10.89
C VAL A 267 -32.54 -32.20 -10.77
N ASN A 268 -32.72 -31.72 -9.54
CA ASN A 268 -33.26 -30.39 -9.29
C ASN A 268 -32.20 -29.31 -9.59
N LEU A 269 -32.42 -28.57 -10.68
CA LEU A 269 -31.53 -27.50 -11.14
C LEU A 269 -31.43 -26.35 -10.13
N ASP A 270 -32.54 -25.99 -9.49
CA ASP A 270 -32.58 -24.80 -8.62
C ASP A 270 -31.69 -24.94 -7.37
N VAL A 271 -31.47 -26.19 -6.93
CA VAL A 271 -30.62 -26.51 -5.77
C VAL A 271 -29.17 -26.73 -6.19
N THR A 272 -28.94 -27.56 -7.22
CA THR A 272 -27.61 -28.10 -7.54
C THR A 272 -26.80 -27.23 -8.51
N SER A 273 -27.48 -26.47 -9.39
CA SER A 273 -26.84 -25.62 -10.40
C SER A 273 -25.88 -24.55 -9.84
N PRO A 274 -26.22 -23.76 -8.78
CA PRO A 274 -25.32 -22.71 -8.31
C PRO A 274 -24.00 -23.27 -7.76
N GLY A 275 -24.08 -24.33 -6.93
CA GLY A 275 -22.89 -25.02 -6.40
C GLY A 275 -22.05 -25.64 -7.51
N ALA A 276 -22.68 -26.32 -8.47
CA ALA A 276 -21.97 -26.99 -9.56
C ALA A 276 -21.27 -26.02 -10.52
N THR A 277 -21.94 -24.92 -10.87
CA THR A 277 -21.42 -23.87 -11.76
C THR A 277 -20.18 -23.21 -11.16
N LEU A 278 -20.23 -22.88 -9.87
CA LEU A 278 -19.11 -22.25 -9.16
C LEU A 278 -17.95 -23.22 -8.96
N ALA A 279 -18.23 -24.48 -8.60
CA ALA A 279 -17.21 -25.51 -8.50
C ALA A 279 -16.46 -25.68 -9.83
N LEU A 280 -17.18 -25.77 -10.96
CA LEU A 280 -16.59 -25.84 -12.31
C LEU A 280 -15.67 -24.65 -12.59
N GLY A 281 -16.15 -23.42 -12.30
CA GLY A 281 -15.35 -22.21 -12.49
C GLY A 281 -14.07 -22.17 -11.65
N LEU A 282 -14.12 -22.63 -10.39
CA LEU A 282 -12.98 -22.62 -9.46
C LEU A 282 -11.97 -23.75 -9.74
N ILE A 283 -12.44 -24.95 -10.10
CA ILE A 283 -11.57 -26.08 -10.47
C ILE A 283 -10.75 -25.73 -11.72
N TYR A 284 -11.41 -25.16 -12.73
CA TYR A 284 -10.82 -24.83 -14.04
C TYR A 284 -10.38 -23.37 -14.16
N MET A 285 -10.19 -22.69 -13.04
CA MET A 285 -9.76 -21.29 -13.00
C MET A 285 -8.43 -21.11 -13.73
N ARG A 286 -8.34 -20.08 -14.59
CA ARG A 286 -7.14 -19.76 -15.41
C ARG A 286 -6.66 -20.92 -16.30
N SER A 287 -7.56 -21.82 -16.72
CA SER A 287 -7.22 -22.92 -17.61
C SER A 287 -7.26 -22.55 -19.09
N GLY A 288 -8.03 -21.54 -19.48
CA GLY A 288 -8.19 -21.14 -20.88
C GLY A 288 -8.91 -22.16 -21.77
N SER A 289 -9.59 -23.16 -21.18
CA SER A 289 -10.26 -24.22 -21.95
C SER A 289 -11.52 -23.73 -22.64
N ALA A 290 -11.49 -23.65 -23.98
CA ALA A 290 -12.63 -23.25 -24.80
C ALA A 290 -13.83 -24.22 -24.69
N ALA A 291 -13.58 -25.53 -24.51
CA ALA A 291 -14.63 -26.54 -24.42
C ALA A 291 -15.52 -26.35 -23.19
N LEU A 292 -14.92 -26.07 -22.03
CA LEU A 292 -15.66 -25.80 -20.79
C LEU A 292 -16.34 -24.42 -20.84
N ALA A 293 -15.68 -23.43 -21.41
CA ALA A 293 -16.28 -22.12 -21.63
C ALA A 293 -17.53 -22.19 -22.54
N ALA A 294 -17.56 -23.12 -23.48
CA ALA A 294 -18.74 -23.37 -24.32
C ALA A 294 -19.91 -23.98 -23.52
N TRP A 295 -19.65 -24.84 -22.52
CA TRP A 295 -20.70 -25.36 -21.64
C TRP A 295 -21.33 -24.28 -20.74
N LEU A 296 -20.54 -23.26 -20.39
CA LEU A 296 -20.96 -22.13 -19.55
C LEU A 296 -21.53 -20.96 -20.34
N GLN A 297 -21.60 -21.06 -21.68
CA GLN A 297 -22.16 -19.99 -22.51
C GLN A 297 -23.66 -19.79 -22.21
N PRO A 298 -24.16 -18.55 -22.15
CA PRO A 298 -25.60 -18.32 -22.09
C PRO A 298 -26.31 -18.95 -23.31
N PRO A 299 -27.54 -19.47 -23.13
CA PRO A 299 -28.30 -20.04 -24.23
C PRO A 299 -28.52 -19.03 -25.37
N ARG A 300 -28.39 -19.48 -26.62
CA ARG A 300 -28.52 -18.60 -27.81
C ARG A 300 -29.97 -18.43 -28.28
N THR A 301 -30.86 -19.33 -27.92
CA THR A 301 -32.27 -19.32 -28.38
C THR A 301 -33.20 -18.95 -27.23
N ALA A 302 -34.28 -18.22 -27.51
CA ALA A 302 -35.31 -17.88 -26.53
C ALA A 302 -35.85 -19.12 -25.78
N TYR A 303 -36.17 -20.20 -26.51
CA TYR A 303 -36.68 -21.43 -25.90
C TYR A 303 -35.78 -22.01 -24.79
N HIS A 304 -34.46 -22.09 -25.03
CA HIS A 304 -33.51 -22.56 -24.01
C HIS A 304 -33.29 -21.57 -22.86
N LEU A 305 -33.60 -20.29 -23.07
CA LEU A 305 -33.52 -19.28 -22.02
C LEU A 305 -34.60 -19.51 -20.96
N ASP A 306 -35.80 -19.93 -21.39
CA ASP A 306 -36.94 -20.18 -20.51
C ASP A 306 -36.69 -21.34 -19.51
N PHE A 307 -35.81 -22.28 -19.86
CA PHE A 307 -35.41 -23.38 -18.96
C PHE A 307 -34.40 -22.98 -17.88
N VAL A 308 -33.84 -21.76 -17.94
CA VAL A 308 -32.77 -21.33 -17.03
C VAL A 308 -33.19 -20.09 -16.28
N ARG A 309 -33.27 -20.21 -14.95
CA ARG A 309 -33.48 -19.05 -14.07
C ARG A 309 -32.41 -17.96 -14.31
N PRO A 310 -32.79 -16.67 -14.44
CA PRO A 310 -31.86 -15.59 -14.73
C PRO A 310 -30.68 -15.45 -13.74
N ASP A 311 -30.92 -15.66 -12.44
CA ASP A 311 -29.86 -15.64 -11.40
C ASP A 311 -28.74 -16.66 -11.69
N LEU A 312 -29.07 -17.80 -12.30
CA LEU A 312 -28.10 -18.85 -12.64
C LEU A 312 -27.26 -18.46 -13.86
N LEU A 313 -27.80 -17.65 -14.78
CA LEU A 313 -27.05 -17.10 -15.92
C LEU A 313 -25.93 -16.17 -15.44
N MET A 314 -26.19 -15.36 -14.41
CA MET A 314 -25.16 -14.54 -13.77
C MET A 314 -24.01 -15.40 -13.26
N LEU A 315 -24.30 -16.51 -12.54
CA LEU A 315 -23.27 -17.43 -12.04
C LEU A 315 -22.51 -18.14 -13.17
N ARG A 316 -23.20 -18.51 -14.26
CA ARG A 316 -22.56 -19.12 -15.44
C ARG A 316 -21.54 -18.19 -16.08
N ILE A 317 -21.83 -16.89 -16.19
CA ILE A 317 -20.91 -15.91 -16.75
C ILE A 317 -19.75 -15.63 -15.82
N ILE A 318 -19.99 -15.57 -14.50
CA ILE A 318 -18.91 -15.47 -13.51
C ILE A 318 -17.97 -16.66 -13.66
N ALA A 319 -18.50 -17.89 -13.69
CA ALA A 319 -17.71 -19.10 -13.89
C ALA A 319 -16.97 -19.12 -15.24
N ARG A 320 -17.61 -18.66 -16.32
CA ARG A 320 -16.98 -18.52 -17.64
C ARG A 320 -15.80 -17.54 -17.60
N GLY A 321 -15.96 -16.41 -16.91
CA GLY A 321 -14.89 -15.44 -16.68
C GLY A 321 -13.72 -16.03 -15.88
N LEU A 322 -13.99 -16.85 -14.86
CA LEU A 322 -12.95 -17.54 -14.09
C LEU A 322 -12.13 -18.52 -14.96
N VAL A 323 -12.78 -19.23 -15.88
CA VAL A 323 -12.12 -20.16 -16.82
C VAL A 323 -11.29 -19.40 -17.85
N LEU A 324 -11.88 -18.36 -18.46
CA LEU A 324 -11.25 -17.51 -19.48
C LEU A 324 -10.64 -16.23 -18.89
N TRP A 325 -9.91 -16.38 -17.79
CA TRP A 325 -9.38 -15.28 -16.97
C TRP A 325 -8.52 -14.26 -17.74
N ASP A 326 -7.70 -14.75 -18.68
CA ASP A 326 -6.76 -13.91 -19.42
C ASP A 326 -7.44 -13.12 -20.55
N SER A 327 -8.66 -13.49 -20.94
CA SER A 327 -9.44 -12.79 -21.98
C SER A 327 -10.27 -11.62 -21.45
N ILE A 328 -10.25 -11.38 -20.14
CA ILE A 328 -11.05 -10.32 -19.50
C ILE A 328 -10.36 -8.97 -19.74
N GLU A 329 -11.02 -8.10 -20.52
CA GLU A 329 -10.56 -6.75 -20.81
C GLU A 329 -11.43 -5.71 -20.08
N PRO A 330 -10.86 -4.58 -19.62
CA PRO A 330 -11.59 -3.52 -18.95
C PRO A 330 -12.33 -2.60 -19.94
N THR A 331 -13.00 -3.18 -20.94
CA THR A 331 -13.71 -2.47 -22.00
C THR A 331 -15.21 -2.77 -21.97
N GLU A 332 -16.01 -1.83 -22.45
CA GLU A 332 -17.46 -2.01 -22.58
C GLU A 332 -17.79 -3.07 -23.63
N GLU A 333 -17.02 -3.10 -24.72
CA GLU A 333 -17.14 -4.08 -25.79
C GLU A 333 -17.01 -5.51 -25.25
N TRP A 334 -16.08 -5.75 -24.32
CA TRP A 334 -15.93 -7.06 -23.69
C TRP A 334 -17.17 -7.46 -22.88
N VAL A 335 -17.75 -6.53 -22.12
CA VAL A 335 -18.98 -6.77 -21.33
C VAL A 335 -20.15 -7.07 -22.26
N GLU A 336 -20.32 -6.29 -23.32
CA GLU A 336 -21.40 -6.47 -24.30
C GLU A 336 -21.21 -7.71 -25.18
N SER A 337 -19.98 -8.21 -25.34
CA SER A 337 -19.73 -9.47 -26.06
C SER A 337 -20.23 -10.70 -25.31
N GLN A 338 -20.47 -10.61 -23.99
CA GLN A 338 -21.05 -11.71 -23.20
C GLN A 338 -22.54 -11.91 -23.47
N VAL A 339 -23.23 -10.88 -23.96
CA VAL A 339 -24.66 -10.91 -24.24
C VAL A 339 -24.91 -11.55 -25.61
N PRO A 340 -25.73 -12.62 -25.72
CA PRO A 340 -26.13 -13.17 -27.01
C PRO A 340 -26.83 -12.14 -27.91
N GLU A 341 -26.55 -12.19 -29.21
CA GLU A 341 -27.18 -11.31 -30.22
C GLU A 341 -28.71 -11.39 -30.23
N THR A 342 -29.27 -12.55 -29.86
CA THR A 342 -30.72 -12.78 -29.73
C THR A 342 -31.39 -11.89 -28.68
N ILE A 343 -30.65 -11.46 -27.65
CA ILE A 343 -31.21 -10.68 -26.52
C ILE A 343 -31.05 -9.17 -26.78
N LYS A 344 -29.92 -8.76 -27.37
CA LYS A 344 -29.56 -7.34 -27.60
C LYS A 344 -30.68 -6.45 -28.18
N PRO A 345 -31.45 -6.85 -29.22
CA PRO A 345 -32.44 -5.97 -29.84
C PRO A 345 -33.70 -5.73 -28.99
N TYR A 346 -33.99 -6.59 -28.00
CA TYR A 346 -35.22 -6.54 -27.21
C TYR A 346 -35.02 -5.92 -25.80
N CYS A 347 -33.81 -5.45 -25.49
CA CYS A 347 -33.47 -4.89 -24.18
C CYS A 347 -33.99 -3.46 -23.97
N PHE A 348 -34.80 -3.26 -22.92
CA PHE A 348 -35.33 -1.94 -22.51
C PHE A 348 -36.04 -1.15 -23.62
N VAL A 349 -36.54 -1.83 -24.64
CA VAL A 349 -37.41 -1.29 -25.68
C VAL A 349 -38.87 -1.43 -25.23
N LYS A 350 -39.76 -0.56 -25.73
CA LYS A 350 -41.20 -0.76 -25.54
C LYS A 350 -41.61 -2.07 -26.24
N PRO A 351 -42.48 -2.91 -25.63
CA PRO A 351 -42.92 -4.14 -26.25
C PRO A 351 -43.61 -3.82 -27.57
N THR A 352 -43.12 -4.43 -28.66
CA THR A 352 -43.63 -4.22 -30.03
C THR A 352 -44.26 -5.49 -30.62
N GLU A 353 -43.86 -6.66 -30.13
CA GLU A 353 -44.28 -7.98 -30.63
C GLU A 353 -44.76 -8.87 -29.48
N ASP A 354 -45.98 -9.41 -29.56
CA ASP A 354 -46.57 -10.20 -28.46
C ASP A 354 -45.97 -11.62 -28.29
N ASN A 355 -45.21 -12.11 -29.28
CA ASN A 355 -44.64 -13.47 -29.26
C ASN A 355 -43.34 -13.58 -28.44
N ILE A 356 -42.80 -12.46 -27.95
CA ILE A 356 -41.51 -12.41 -27.26
C ILE A 356 -41.76 -12.07 -25.80
N ASP A 357 -41.24 -12.91 -24.90
CA ASP A 357 -41.22 -12.62 -23.48
C ASP A 357 -40.13 -11.58 -23.16
N TYR A 358 -40.52 -10.30 -23.20
CA TYR A 358 -39.64 -9.19 -22.83
C TYR A 358 -39.18 -9.25 -21.36
N GLU A 359 -39.93 -9.89 -20.46
CA GLU A 359 -39.53 -10.00 -19.06
C GLU A 359 -38.32 -10.92 -18.93
N ALA A 360 -38.41 -12.13 -19.48
CA ALA A 360 -37.31 -13.09 -19.49
C ALA A 360 -36.05 -12.52 -20.16
N MET A 361 -36.21 -11.82 -21.30
CA MET A 361 -35.09 -11.19 -22.02
C MET A 361 -34.42 -10.09 -21.21
N ASN A 362 -35.19 -9.19 -20.58
CA ASN A 362 -34.64 -8.10 -19.77
C ASN A 362 -33.98 -8.63 -18.47
N GLN A 363 -34.58 -9.64 -17.83
CA GLN A 363 -34.00 -10.28 -16.65
C GLN A 363 -32.68 -10.99 -16.98
N ALA A 364 -32.62 -11.71 -18.11
CA ALA A 364 -31.40 -12.34 -18.59
C ALA A 364 -30.33 -11.30 -18.87
N TYR A 365 -30.65 -10.23 -19.61
CA TYR A 365 -29.71 -9.14 -19.90
C TYR A 365 -29.08 -8.53 -18.64
N CYS A 366 -29.90 -8.19 -17.64
CA CYS A 366 -29.41 -7.59 -16.39
C CYS A 366 -28.45 -8.53 -15.64
N ASN A 367 -28.81 -9.81 -15.52
CA ASN A 367 -28.00 -10.81 -14.84
C ASN A 367 -26.71 -11.14 -15.59
N ILE A 368 -26.75 -11.15 -16.93
CA ILE A 368 -25.57 -11.39 -17.78
C ILE A 368 -24.55 -10.27 -17.59
N ILE A 369 -25.00 -9.01 -17.65
CA ILE A 369 -24.14 -7.84 -17.43
C ILE A 369 -23.61 -7.79 -16.00
N ALA A 370 -24.48 -8.03 -15.00
CA ALA A 370 -24.05 -8.07 -13.61
C ALA A 370 -22.97 -9.14 -13.37
N GLY A 371 -23.12 -10.32 -13.98
CA GLY A 371 -22.13 -11.40 -13.92
C GLY A 371 -20.81 -11.04 -14.60
N ALA A 372 -20.86 -10.38 -15.77
CA ALA A 372 -19.69 -9.90 -16.48
C ALA A 372 -18.94 -8.82 -15.68
N CYS A 373 -19.66 -7.85 -15.13
CA CYS A 373 -19.10 -6.83 -14.23
C CYS A 373 -18.49 -7.47 -12.98
N PHE A 374 -19.12 -8.48 -12.39
CA PHE A 374 -18.57 -9.18 -11.23
C PHE A 374 -17.28 -9.94 -11.57
N ALA A 375 -17.22 -10.61 -12.73
CA ALA A 375 -15.98 -11.24 -13.21
C ALA A 375 -14.86 -10.21 -13.45
N LEU A 376 -15.20 -9.04 -14.00
CA LEU A 376 -14.28 -7.91 -14.15
C LEU A 376 -13.77 -7.43 -12.78
N GLY A 377 -14.66 -7.30 -11.80
CA GLY A 377 -14.33 -6.96 -10.41
C GLY A 377 -13.40 -7.96 -9.74
N LEU A 378 -13.58 -9.26 -9.98
CA LEU A 378 -12.67 -10.31 -9.50
C LEU A 378 -11.30 -10.23 -10.19
N ARG A 379 -11.25 -9.97 -11.50
CA ARG A 379 -10.01 -9.89 -12.29
C ARG A 379 -9.11 -8.73 -11.87
N PHE A 380 -9.71 -7.59 -11.59
CA PHE A 380 -9.01 -6.34 -11.26
C PHE A 380 -9.12 -5.98 -9.77
N ALA A 381 -9.45 -6.95 -8.91
CA ALA A 381 -9.60 -6.74 -7.48
C ALA A 381 -8.33 -6.12 -6.86
N GLY A 382 -8.48 -4.98 -6.19
CA GLY A 382 -7.35 -4.28 -5.55
C GLY A 382 -6.24 -3.79 -6.49
N SER A 383 -6.51 -3.69 -7.80
CA SER A 383 -5.56 -3.16 -8.79
C SER A 383 -5.58 -1.64 -8.88
N GLY A 384 -6.72 -1.00 -8.57
CA GLY A 384 -6.93 0.43 -8.76
C GLY A 384 -6.96 0.86 -10.23
N CYS A 385 -7.38 -0.02 -11.14
CA CYS A 385 -7.58 0.30 -12.55
C CYS A 385 -8.82 1.19 -12.72
N GLU A 386 -8.61 2.41 -13.23
CA GLU A 386 -9.67 3.41 -13.42
C GLU A 386 -10.65 3.00 -14.53
N GLU A 387 -10.16 2.41 -15.62
CA GLU A 387 -11.00 1.93 -16.74
C GLU A 387 -12.00 0.86 -16.28
N ALA A 388 -11.54 -0.16 -15.54
CA ALA A 388 -12.39 -1.22 -15.01
C ALA A 388 -13.44 -0.69 -14.02
N ARG A 389 -13.06 0.29 -13.18
CA ARG A 389 -13.98 1.00 -12.27
C ARG A 389 -15.06 1.72 -13.08
N ASP A 390 -14.68 2.47 -14.12
CA ASP A 390 -15.59 3.32 -14.89
C ASP A 390 -16.61 2.49 -15.67
N VAL A 391 -16.20 1.37 -16.26
CA VAL A 391 -17.11 0.43 -16.93
C VAL A 391 -18.15 -0.14 -15.94
N ALA A 392 -17.70 -0.69 -14.80
CA ALA A 392 -18.61 -1.26 -13.80
C ALA A 392 -19.58 -0.20 -13.24
N LEU A 393 -19.07 1.00 -12.99
CA LEU A 393 -19.84 2.11 -12.44
C LEU A 393 -20.81 2.70 -13.47
N ARG A 394 -20.46 2.73 -14.76
CA ARG A 394 -21.37 3.09 -15.85
C ARG A 394 -22.57 2.17 -15.87
N TYR A 395 -22.39 0.85 -15.85
CA TYR A 395 -23.51 -0.09 -15.82
C TYR A 395 -24.35 0.05 -14.54
N ALA A 396 -23.74 0.30 -13.39
CA ALA A 396 -24.48 0.60 -12.17
C ALA A 396 -25.33 1.88 -12.30
N ARG A 397 -24.80 2.95 -12.93
CA ARG A 397 -25.55 4.19 -13.22
C ARG A 397 -26.68 3.96 -14.23
N VAL A 398 -26.45 3.14 -15.27
CA VAL A 398 -27.47 2.77 -16.26
C VAL A 398 -28.61 2.02 -15.60
N LEU A 399 -28.33 0.98 -14.81
CA LEU A 399 -29.35 0.23 -14.07
C LEU A 399 -30.11 1.13 -13.08
N LEU A 400 -29.42 2.09 -12.45
CA LEU A 400 -30.05 3.07 -11.57
C LEU A 400 -30.99 4.02 -12.34
N ALA A 401 -30.59 4.48 -13.52
CA ALA A 401 -31.41 5.35 -14.37
C ALA A 401 -32.62 4.62 -14.97
N VAL A 402 -32.44 3.35 -15.35
CA VAL A 402 -33.53 2.49 -15.84
C VAL A 402 -34.52 2.19 -14.72
N GLY A 403 -34.04 1.92 -13.51
CA GLY A 403 -34.88 1.66 -12.33
C GLY A 403 -35.86 2.79 -11.98
N ALA A 404 -35.65 4.01 -12.47
CA ALA A 404 -36.56 5.14 -12.30
C ALA A 404 -37.67 5.22 -13.36
N LYS A 405 -37.60 4.42 -14.43
CA LYS A 405 -38.56 4.42 -15.56
C LYS A 405 -39.58 3.28 -15.41
N SER A 406 -40.73 3.40 -16.06
CA SER A 406 -41.75 2.33 -16.09
C SER A 406 -41.28 1.02 -16.75
N VAL A 407 -40.30 1.11 -17.66
CA VAL A 407 -39.65 -0.05 -18.30
C VAL A 407 -38.97 -0.97 -17.26
N ALA A 408 -38.66 -0.45 -16.06
CA ALA A 408 -38.12 -1.26 -14.96
C ALA A 408 -39.09 -2.33 -14.44
N GLU A 409 -40.40 -2.15 -14.64
CA GLU A 409 -41.40 -3.14 -14.22
C GLU A 409 -41.31 -4.43 -15.04
N LEU A 410 -40.92 -4.32 -16.33
CA LEU A 410 -40.73 -5.47 -17.21
C LEU A 410 -39.58 -6.38 -16.75
N ALA A 411 -38.52 -5.81 -16.16
CA ALA A 411 -37.36 -6.59 -15.70
C ALA A 411 -37.50 -7.11 -14.26
N GLY A 412 -38.52 -6.65 -13.53
CA GLY A 412 -38.62 -6.85 -12.09
C GLY A 412 -37.69 -5.91 -11.29
N ARG A 413 -38.27 -5.17 -10.34
CA ARG A 413 -37.53 -4.18 -9.54
C ARG A 413 -36.47 -4.80 -8.63
N SER A 414 -36.74 -5.99 -8.09
CA SER A 414 -35.82 -6.75 -7.23
C SER A 414 -34.58 -7.23 -8.00
N THR A 415 -34.77 -7.72 -9.22
CA THR A 415 -33.68 -8.17 -10.11
C THR A 415 -32.78 -7.01 -10.50
N LEU A 416 -33.35 -5.85 -10.85
CA LEU A 416 -32.61 -4.63 -11.14
C LEU A 416 -31.82 -4.14 -9.93
N GLU A 417 -32.41 -4.15 -8.74
CA GLU A 417 -31.73 -3.78 -7.50
C GLU A 417 -30.54 -4.71 -7.21
N ALA A 418 -30.75 -6.03 -7.31
CA ALA A 418 -29.69 -7.01 -7.09
C ALA A 418 -28.54 -6.84 -8.09
N CYS A 419 -28.84 -6.72 -9.39
CA CYS A 419 -27.84 -6.52 -10.44
C CYS A 419 -27.06 -5.20 -10.24
N MET A 420 -27.75 -4.13 -9.85
CA MET A 420 -27.12 -2.84 -9.54
C MET A 420 -26.16 -2.96 -8.35
N CYS A 421 -26.57 -3.64 -7.28
CA CYS A 421 -25.73 -3.91 -6.11
C CYS A 421 -24.49 -4.75 -6.47
N VAL A 422 -24.62 -5.74 -7.35
CA VAL A 422 -23.50 -6.57 -7.83
C VAL A 422 -22.52 -5.75 -8.68
N CYS A 423 -22.99 -4.92 -9.61
CA CYS A 423 -22.13 -4.01 -10.39
C CYS A 423 -21.40 -3.00 -9.49
N LEU A 424 -22.09 -2.47 -8.48
CA LEU A 424 -21.50 -1.56 -7.50
C LEU A 424 -20.42 -2.25 -6.65
N LEU A 425 -20.69 -3.48 -6.23
CA LEU A 425 -19.73 -4.31 -5.49
C LEU A 425 -18.48 -4.60 -6.32
N ALA A 426 -18.65 -4.89 -7.62
CA ALA A 426 -17.53 -5.07 -8.54
C ALA A 426 -16.64 -3.81 -8.62
N ALA A 427 -17.23 -2.62 -8.75
CA ALA A 427 -16.49 -1.35 -8.70
C ALA A 427 -15.76 -1.16 -7.36
N GLY A 428 -16.39 -1.54 -6.24
CA GLY A 428 -15.78 -1.57 -4.92
C GLY A 428 -14.59 -2.52 -4.80
N MET A 429 -14.66 -3.69 -5.42
CA MET A 429 -13.57 -4.67 -5.44
C MET A 429 -12.36 -4.15 -6.21
N VAL A 430 -12.56 -3.47 -7.34
CA VAL A 430 -11.48 -2.86 -8.13
C VAL A 430 -10.75 -1.76 -7.33
N MET A 431 -11.52 -0.90 -6.66
CA MET A 431 -10.99 0.25 -5.90
C MET A 431 -10.77 -0.05 -4.40
N ALA A 432 -10.63 -1.32 -4.03
CA ALA A 432 -10.52 -1.74 -2.64
C ALA A 432 -9.30 -1.10 -1.94
N GLY A 433 -9.55 -0.44 -0.81
CA GLY A 433 -8.57 0.25 0.02
C GLY A 433 -8.23 1.68 -0.40
N ARG A 434 -8.60 2.12 -1.62
CA ARG A 434 -8.20 3.44 -2.15
C ARG A 434 -9.15 4.59 -1.80
N GLY A 435 -10.38 4.29 -1.39
CA GLY A 435 -11.37 5.32 -1.02
C GLY A 435 -11.86 6.18 -2.19
N ASP A 436 -12.15 5.58 -3.35
CA ASP A 436 -12.62 6.31 -4.53
C ASP A 436 -13.91 7.11 -4.29
N LEU A 437 -13.89 8.40 -4.67
CA LEU A 437 -14.98 9.34 -4.42
C LEU A 437 -16.21 9.05 -5.28
N ASP A 438 -16.04 8.58 -6.51
CA ASP A 438 -17.14 8.39 -7.44
C ASP A 438 -17.97 7.16 -7.07
N VAL A 439 -17.32 6.06 -6.69
CA VAL A 439 -17.99 4.90 -6.11
C VAL A 439 -18.71 5.30 -4.82
N LEU A 440 -18.03 6.05 -3.92
CA LEU A 440 -18.60 6.48 -2.65
C LEU A 440 -19.84 7.37 -2.81
N ARG A 441 -19.86 8.27 -3.81
CA ARG A 441 -21.02 9.12 -4.13
C ARG A 441 -22.24 8.27 -4.49
N VAL A 442 -22.06 7.23 -5.31
CA VAL A 442 -23.15 6.30 -5.67
C VAL A 442 -23.61 5.49 -4.45
N CYS A 443 -22.69 4.97 -3.65
CA CYS A 443 -23.01 4.27 -2.41
C CYS A 443 -23.81 5.16 -1.44
N ARG A 444 -23.41 6.44 -1.27
CA ARG A 444 -24.10 7.40 -0.41
C ARG A 444 -25.51 7.68 -0.90
N ARG A 445 -25.69 7.81 -2.22
CA ARG A 445 -27.02 7.99 -2.84
C ARG A 445 -27.93 6.79 -2.58
N LEU A 446 -27.41 5.57 -2.72
CA LEU A 446 -28.20 4.34 -2.48
C LEU A 446 -28.51 4.13 -1.00
N ARG A 447 -27.54 4.38 -0.11
CA ARG A 447 -27.74 4.31 1.35
C ARG A 447 -28.83 5.27 1.84
N ALA A 448 -28.96 6.44 1.20
CA ALA A 448 -30.00 7.41 1.55
C ALA A 448 -31.43 6.94 1.23
N ARG A 449 -31.61 5.89 0.40
CA ARG A 449 -32.91 5.30 0.07
C ARG A 449 -33.45 4.44 1.22
N THR A 450 -33.91 5.11 2.26
CA THR A 450 -34.60 4.50 3.40
C THR A 450 -36.12 4.57 3.22
N PRO A 451 -36.91 3.68 3.85
CA PRO A 451 -38.38 3.70 3.74
C PRO A 451 -39.00 5.03 4.17
N ALA A 452 -38.37 5.78 5.08
CA ALA A 452 -38.83 7.09 5.54
C ALA A 452 -38.48 8.27 4.61
N HIS A 453 -37.61 8.06 3.62
CA HIS A 453 -37.09 9.12 2.74
C HIS A 453 -37.15 8.73 1.26
N ALA A 454 -38.02 7.77 0.90
CA ALA A 454 -38.23 7.36 -0.48
C ALA A 454 -38.64 8.59 -1.31
N PRO A 455 -37.77 9.13 -2.17
CA PRO A 455 -37.97 10.44 -2.76
C PRO A 455 -39.06 10.44 -3.84
N HIS A 456 -39.54 9.26 -4.28
CA HIS A 456 -40.64 9.07 -5.21
C HIS A 456 -41.30 7.68 -5.05
N PRO A 457 -42.59 7.51 -5.41
CA PRO A 457 -43.28 6.21 -5.43
C PRO A 457 -42.65 5.18 -6.39
N HIS A 458 -41.82 5.63 -7.34
CA HIS A 458 -41.13 4.80 -8.32
C HIS A 458 -39.76 4.26 -7.84
N ALA A 459 -39.26 4.67 -6.67
CA ALA A 459 -37.98 4.20 -6.13
C ALA A 459 -38.16 3.62 -4.71
N PRO A 460 -38.48 2.31 -4.56
CA PRO A 460 -38.74 1.71 -3.26
C PRO A 460 -37.50 1.74 -2.36
N ALA A 461 -37.71 1.55 -1.06
CA ALA A 461 -36.62 1.36 -0.11
C ALA A 461 -35.76 0.16 -0.51
N LEU A 462 -34.46 0.27 -0.25
CA LEU A 462 -33.53 -0.83 -0.50
C LEU A 462 -33.81 -1.99 0.47
N THR A 463 -33.74 -3.21 -0.03
CA THR A 463 -33.85 -4.44 0.79
C THR A 463 -32.71 -4.55 1.81
N HIS A 464 -32.86 -5.40 2.83
CA HIS A 464 -31.79 -5.65 3.82
C HIS A 464 -30.49 -6.09 3.11
N GLY A 465 -30.60 -7.02 2.17
CA GLY A 465 -29.50 -7.50 1.35
C GLY A 465 -28.87 -6.41 0.47
N GLY A 466 -29.68 -5.53 -0.13
CA GLY A 466 -29.16 -4.39 -0.88
C GLY A 466 -28.38 -3.42 0.03
N GLN A 467 -28.86 -3.14 1.25
CA GLN A 467 -28.14 -2.32 2.23
C GLN A 467 -26.82 -2.99 2.63
N MET A 468 -26.85 -4.30 2.85
CA MET A 468 -25.64 -5.09 3.11
C MET A 468 -24.62 -4.95 1.98
N ALA A 469 -25.03 -5.09 0.72
CA ALA A 469 -24.15 -4.95 -0.45
C ALA A 469 -23.52 -3.56 -0.56
N VAL A 470 -24.32 -2.50 -0.35
CA VAL A 470 -23.84 -1.11 -0.34
C VAL A 470 -22.83 -0.89 0.80
N HIS A 471 -23.11 -1.40 1.99
CA HIS A 471 -22.21 -1.29 3.14
C HIS A 471 -20.93 -2.14 2.99
N CYS A 472 -21.01 -3.31 2.37
CA CYS A 472 -19.85 -4.09 1.97
C CYS A 472 -18.99 -3.30 0.97
N THR A 473 -19.60 -2.63 -0.01
CA THR A 473 -18.87 -1.80 -0.97
C THR A 473 -18.15 -0.64 -0.28
N ILE A 474 -18.82 0.08 0.63
CA ILE A 474 -18.19 1.14 1.43
C ILE A 474 -17.04 0.56 2.27
N GLY A 475 -17.25 -0.62 2.87
CA GLY A 475 -16.24 -1.34 3.62
C GLY A 475 -15.01 -1.71 2.78
N LEU A 476 -15.20 -2.14 1.53
CA LEU A 476 -14.12 -2.45 0.59
C LEU A 476 -13.33 -1.20 0.20
N LEU A 477 -14.01 -0.06 -0.06
CA LEU A 477 -13.33 1.20 -0.39
C LEU A 477 -12.35 1.64 0.71
N PHE A 478 -12.72 1.45 1.98
CA PHE A 478 -11.92 1.82 3.15
C PHE A 478 -11.35 0.60 3.89
N LEU A 479 -11.01 -0.47 3.16
CA LEU A 479 -10.56 -1.72 3.74
C LEU A 479 -9.32 -1.51 4.64
N GLY A 480 -9.43 -1.91 5.91
CA GLY A 480 -8.39 -1.72 6.92
C GLY A 480 -7.97 -0.25 7.10
N GLY A 481 -8.90 0.70 6.96
CA GLY A 481 -8.61 2.15 7.02
C GLY A 481 -7.83 2.66 5.82
N GLY A 482 -7.86 1.95 4.69
CA GLY A 482 -7.08 2.22 3.48
C GLY A 482 -5.69 1.59 3.48
N ARG A 483 -5.38 0.73 4.46
CA ARG A 483 -4.09 0.04 4.59
C ARG A 483 -4.02 -1.25 3.81
N ALA A 484 -5.17 -1.87 3.58
CA ALA A 484 -5.27 -3.19 3.01
C ALA A 484 -6.12 -3.17 1.74
N THR A 485 -5.88 -4.15 0.89
CA THR A 485 -6.54 -4.32 -0.40
C THR A 485 -6.72 -5.80 -0.70
N LEU A 486 -7.36 -6.15 -1.81
CA LEU A 486 -7.70 -7.54 -2.15
C LEU A 486 -6.65 -8.15 -3.05
N SER A 487 -6.44 -9.47 -2.98
CA SER A 487 -5.61 -10.19 -3.96
C SER A 487 -6.41 -11.08 -4.89
N THR A 488 -5.81 -11.37 -6.05
CA THR A 488 -6.39 -12.16 -7.13
C THR A 488 -5.77 -13.56 -7.23
N THR A 489 -5.12 -14.07 -6.18
CA THR A 489 -4.68 -15.46 -6.14
C THR A 489 -5.89 -16.41 -6.27
N PRO A 490 -5.76 -17.63 -6.85
CA PRO A 490 -6.91 -18.52 -7.02
C PRO A 490 -7.66 -18.82 -5.71
N THR A 491 -6.92 -18.92 -4.62
CA THR A 491 -7.44 -19.12 -3.27
C THR A 491 -8.15 -17.88 -2.73
N ALA A 492 -7.61 -16.68 -2.98
CA ALA A 492 -8.25 -15.40 -2.64
C ALA A 492 -9.53 -15.17 -3.45
N VAL A 493 -9.51 -15.45 -4.76
CA VAL A 493 -10.70 -15.33 -5.64
C VAL A 493 -11.81 -16.28 -5.18
N ALA A 494 -11.48 -17.50 -4.78
CA ALA A 494 -12.46 -18.43 -4.21
C ALA A 494 -13.08 -17.88 -2.91
N ALA A 495 -12.27 -17.29 -2.02
CA ALA A 495 -12.76 -16.65 -0.79
C ALA A 495 -13.60 -15.39 -1.06
N LEU A 496 -13.22 -14.57 -2.04
CA LEU A 496 -13.99 -13.42 -2.50
C LEU A 496 -15.33 -13.85 -3.08
N LEU A 497 -15.36 -14.91 -3.87
CA LEU A 497 -16.59 -15.44 -4.45
C LEU A 497 -17.53 -15.98 -3.36
N ALA A 498 -16.98 -16.65 -2.34
CA ALA A 498 -17.75 -17.07 -1.17
C ALA A 498 -18.30 -15.86 -0.39
N ALA A 499 -17.50 -14.82 -0.17
CA ALA A 499 -17.93 -13.64 0.58
C ALA A 499 -18.91 -12.74 -0.18
N PHE A 500 -18.75 -12.63 -1.49
CA PHE A 500 -19.49 -11.72 -2.37
C PHE A 500 -20.46 -12.44 -3.29
N PHE A 501 -20.90 -13.65 -2.92
CA PHE A 501 -21.88 -14.41 -3.68
C PHE A 501 -23.08 -13.52 -4.06
N PRO A 502 -23.44 -13.43 -5.37
CA PRO A 502 -24.27 -12.35 -5.91
C PRO A 502 -25.78 -12.50 -5.63
N LYS A 503 -26.15 -13.17 -4.54
CA LYS A 503 -27.51 -13.26 -4.02
C LYS A 503 -27.52 -12.87 -2.55
N PHE A 504 -28.08 -11.70 -2.26
CA PHE A 504 -28.12 -11.14 -0.92
C PHE A 504 -29.40 -11.54 -0.16
N PRO A 505 -29.37 -11.58 1.19
CA PRO A 505 -30.51 -11.99 2.00
C PRO A 505 -31.66 -10.98 1.90
N THR A 506 -32.90 -11.47 1.88
CA THR A 506 -34.09 -10.61 1.78
C THR A 506 -34.38 -9.88 3.09
N HIS A 507 -34.22 -10.57 4.22
CA HIS A 507 -34.39 -10.10 5.59
C HIS A 507 -33.19 -10.50 6.46
N SER A 508 -33.16 -10.11 7.73
CA SER A 508 -31.99 -10.31 8.61
C SER A 508 -31.68 -11.77 8.95
N GLU A 509 -32.68 -12.64 9.00
CA GLU A 509 -32.52 -14.07 9.37
C GLU A 509 -32.50 -15.00 8.15
N ASP A 510 -32.51 -14.46 6.93
CA ASP A 510 -32.55 -15.26 5.69
C ASP A 510 -31.18 -15.90 5.41
N ASN A 511 -31.08 -17.22 5.49
CA ASN A 511 -29.88 -17.99 5.12
C ASN A 511 -30.15 -19.01 4.01
N ARG A 512 -31.32 -18.97 3.37
CA ARG A 512 -31.79 -20.01 2.44
C ARG A 512 -30.83 -20.31 1.30
N TYR A 513 -30.33 -19.26 0.64
CA TYR A 513 -29.46 -19.40 -0.52
C TYR A 513 -27.97 -19.31 -0.17
N HIS A 514 -27.64 -18.68 0.96
CA HIS A 514 -26.27 -18.38 1.33
C HIS A 514 -26.18 -18.07 2.82
N LEU A 515 -25.32 -18.79 3.53
CA LEU A 515 -25.07 -18.54 4.95
C LEU A 515 -24.41 -17.18 5.16
N GLN A 516 -25.02 -16.31 5.95
CA GLN A 516 -24.53 -14.94 6.15
C GLN A 516 -23.12 -14.89 6.77
N ALA A 517 -22.71 -15.90 7.55
CA ALA A 517 -21.35 -15.97 8.09
C ALA A 517 -20.26 -15.91 7.00
N PHE A 518 -20.49 -16.50 5.83
CA PHE A 518 -19.52 -16.53 4.73
C PHE A 518 -19.15 -15.15 4.21
N ARG A 519 -20.00 -14.14 4.46
CA ARG A 519 -19.76 -12.74 4.10
C ARG A 519 -18.52 -12.15 4.75
N HIS A 520 -17.97 -12.77 5.80
CA HIS A 520 -16.70 -12.36 6.43
C HIS A 520 -15.45 -13.03 5.84
N LEU A 521 -15.59 -13.99 4.92
CA LEU A 521 -14.46 -14.70 4.32
C LEU A 521 -13.60 -13.84 3.39
N TYR A 522 -14.04 -12.61 3.06
CA TYR A 522 -13.21 -11.67 2.29
C TYR A 522 -11.86 -11.42 2.98
N VAL A 523 -11.79 -11.55 4.31
CA VAL A 523 -10.57 -11.37 5.12
C VAL A 523 -9.44 -12.28 4.64
N LEU A 524 -9.78 -13.49 4.14
CA LEU A 524 -8.82 -14.46 3.63
C LEU A 524 -8.13 -14.02 2.33
N ALA A 525 -8.72 -13.04 1.63
CA ALA A 525 -8.22 -12.43 0.40
C ALA A 525 -7.58 -11.05 0.63
N VAL A 526 -7.52 -10.58 1.88
CA VAL A 526 -6.97 -9.26 2.21
C VAL A 526 -5.45 -9.33 2.38
N GLU A 527 -4.75 -8.43 1.71
CA GLU A 527 -3.31 -8.24 1.81
C GLU A 527 -2.98 -6.78 2.16
N ALA A 528 -1.96 -6.57 2.99
CA ALA A 528 -1.43 -5.24 3.26
C ALA A 528 -0.45 -4.85 2.15
N ARG A 529 -0.80 -3.82 1.37
CA ARG A 529 0.02 -3.33 0.24
C ARG A 529 0.23 -1.81 0.26
N LEU A 530 -0.10 -1.16 1.38
CA LEU A 530 0.10 0.28 1.55
C LEU A 530 1.57 0.58 1.90
N ILE A 531 2.20 1.46 1.14
CA ILE A 531 3.51 2.02 1.50
C ILE A 531 3.30 3.36 2.20
N LEU A 532 3.80 3.48 3.43
CA LEU A 532 3.82 4.73 4.20
C LEU A 532 5.27 5.18 4.41
N PRO A 533 5.75 6.20 3.68
CA PRO A 533 7.06 6.76 3.95
C PRO A 533 7.01 7.61 5.22
N ARG A 534 7.97 7.37 6.12
CA ARG A 534 8.20 8.16 7.32
C ARG A 534 9.57 8.78 7.22
N ASP A 535 9.67 10.08 7.46
CA ASP A 535 10.97 10.72 7.49
C ASP A 535 11.72 10.33 8.77
N LEU A 536 12.96 9.86 8.62
CA LEU A 536 13.80 9.40 9.73
C LEU A 536 14.15 10.52 10.71
N SER A 537 14.26 11.77 10.23
CA SER A 537 14.68 12.89 11.07
C SER A 537 13.55 13.44 11.95
N THR A 538 12.34 13.51 11.39
CA THR A 538 11.17 14.07 12.08
C THR A 538 10.24 13.01 12.67
N GLU A 539 10.41 11.74 12.31
CA GLU A 539 9.51 10.62 12.60
C GLU A 539 8.06 10.83 12.11
N LYS A 540 7.83 11.82 11.24
CA LYS A 540 6.52 12.14 10.67
C LYS A 540 6.33 11.46 9.32
N LEU A 541 5.08 11.15 9.01
CA LEU A 541 4.70 10.67 7.68
C LEU A 541 4.94 11.75 6.64
N CYS A 542 5.48 11.36 5.49
CA CYS A 542 5.79 12.26 4.38
C CYS A 542 5.24 11.72 3.07
N TYR A 543 5.40 12.48 1.98
CA TYR A 543 5.11 12.00 0.63
C TYR A 543 6.43 11.71 -0.09
N ALA A 544 6.45 10.68 -0.94
CA ALA A 544 7.60 10.36 -1.77
C ALA A 544 7.17 9.74 -3.09
N HIS A 545 7.92 9.98 -4.16
CA HIS A 545 7.72 9.32 -5.45
C HIS A 545 8.29 7.90 -5.42
N ILE A 546 7.50 6.96 -5.94
CA ILE A 546 7.81 5.54 -6.03
C ILE A 546 7.68 5.12 -7.49
N GLN A 547 8.68 4.39 -7.96
CA GLN A 547 8.70 3.73 -9.25
C GLN A 547 8.52 2.24 -9.04
N VAL A 548 7.48 1.68 -9.64
CA VAL A 548 7.17 0.25 -9.59
C VAL A 548 7.41 -0.34 -10.97
N ILE A 549 8.17 -1.44 -11.03
CA ILE A 549 8.54 -2.10 -12.28
C ILE A 549 7.85 -3.46 -12.35
N ASP A 550 7.00 -3.64 -13.34
CA ASP A 550 6.28 -4.90 -13.58
C ASP A 550 7.20 -5.99 -14.16
N LEU A 551 6.74 -7.25 -14.17
CA LEU A 551 7.47 -8.36 -14.79
C LEU A 551 7.74 -8.14 -16.29
N GLN A 552 6.89 -7.40 -17.01
CA GLN A 552 7.13 -7.02 -18.41
C GLN A 552 8.13 -5.86 -18.56
N GLY A 553 8.62 -5.27 -17.47
CA GLY A 553 9.56 -4.14 -17.49
C GLY A 553 8.89 -2.76 -17.64
N VAL A 554 7.56 -2.68 -17.61
CA VAL A 554 6.84 -1.40 -17.62
C VAL A 554 7.05 -0.69 -16.29
N VAL A 555 7.47 0.58 -16.34
CA VAL A 555 7.69 1.44 -15.16
C VAL A 555 6.44 2.26 -14.91
N LYS A 556 5.89 2.16 -13.70
CA LYS A 556 4.75 2.95 -13.24
C LYS A 556 5.17 3.85 -12.09
N GLU A 557 5.05 5.16 -12.30
CA GLU A 557 5.34 6.16 -11.26
C GLU A 557 4.10 6.45 -10.43
N MET A 558 4.27 6.49 -9.11
CA MET A 558 3.20 6.74 -8.16
C MET A 558 3.72 7.63 -7.02
N LYS A 559 2.81 8.36 -6.38
CA LYS A 559 3.13 9.17 -5.20
C LYS A 559 2.63 8.47 -3.93
N ALA A 560 3.53 8.13 -3.02
CA ALA A 560 3.19 7.56 -1.73
C ALA A 560 2.85 8.65 -0.71
N PRO A 561 1.94 8.40 0.27
CA PRO A 561 1.28 7.13 0.59
C PRO A 561 0.36 6.55 -0.47
N CYS A 562 0.62 5.31 -0.89
CA CYS A 562 -0.14 4.65 -1.95
C CYS A 562 -0.12 3.13 -1.81
N ILE A 563 -1.15 2.48 -2.35
CA ILE A 563 -1.27 1.03 -2.42
C ILE A 563 -0.57 0.53 -3.69
N ILE A 564 0.45 -0.30 -3.55
CA ILE A 564 1.15 -0.91 -4.68
C ILE A 564 0.34 -2.05 -5.32
N PRO A 565 0.55 -2.36 -6.61
CA PRO A 565 0.02 -3.56 -7.26
C PRO A 565 0.43 -4.86 -6.55
N GLU A 566 -0.12 -5.98 -7.00
CA GLU A 566 0.17 -7.28 -6.39
C GLU A 566 1.66 -7.61 -6.45
N LEU A 567 2.22 -8.08 -5.34
CA LEU A 567 3.65 -8.43 -5.25
C LEU A 567 4.08 -9.50 -6.27
N ASN A 568 3.15 -10.35 -6.73
CA ASN A 568 3.45 -11.39 -7.70
C ASN A 568 3.68 -10.84 -9.12
N THR A 569 3.08 -9.69 -9.47
CA THR A 569 3.21 -9.06 -10.80
C THR A 569 4.41 -8.13 -10.92
N LEU A 570 5.11 -7.87 -9.80
CA LEU A 570 6.21 -6.92 -9.72
C LEU A 570 7.58 -7.61 -9.79
N LYS A 571 8.54 -6.90 -10.38
CA LYS A 571 9.97 -7.26 -10.42
C LYS A 571 10.77 -6.45 -9.40
N GLU A 572 10.53 -5.14 -9.34
CA GLU A 572 11.29 -4.22 -8.50
C GLU A 572 10.40 -3.05 -8.03
N VAL A 573 10.60 -2.61 -6.79
CA VAL A 573 9.95 -1.43 -6.21
C VAL A 573 11.04 -0.46 -5.75
N LYS A 574 11.06 0.74 -6.32
CA LYS A 574 12.04 1.79 -5.98
C LYS A 574 11.33 2.99 -5.39
N ILE A 575 11.75 3.42 -4.21
CA ILE A 575 11.47 4.78 -3.75
C ILE A 575 12.55 5.63 -4.43
N ASN A 576 12.18 6.35 -5.48
CA ASN A 576 13.11 7.17 -6.25
C ASN A 576 12.52 8.58 -6.33
N ASP A 577 13.04 9.45 -5.49
CA ASP A 577 12.60 10.83 -5.37
C ASP A 577 13.84 11.72 -5.30
N PRO A 578 13.89 12.85 -6.02
CA PRO A 578 15.03 13.76 -5.94
C PRO A 578 15.22 14.34 -4.52
N ARG A 579 14.17 14.43 -3.71
CA ARG A 579 14.20 15.02 -2.36
C ARG A 579 14.59 14.04 -1.26
N TYR A 580 14.52 12.74 -1.54
CA TYR A 580 14.81 11.68 -0.57
C TYR A 580 15.94 10.78 -1.08
N TRP A 581 16.53 10.02 -0.18
CA TRP A 581 17.53 9.01 -0.54
C TRP A 581 16.83 7.78 -1.15
N PRO A 582 17.28 7.28 -2.32
CA PRO A 582 16.58 6.22 -3.00
C PRO A 582 16.75 4.87 -2.29
N ILE A 583 15.68 4.08 -2.26
CA ILE A 583 15.66 2.72 -1.70
C ILE A 583 15.10 1.78 -2.77
N THR A 584 15.79 0.66 -3.01
CA THR A 584 15.39 -0.32 -4.04
C THR A 584 15.12 -1.69 -3.44
N PHE A 585 13.94 -2.24 -3.72
CA PHE A 585 13.54 -3.60 -3.37
C PHE A 585 13.44 -4.46 -4.62
N GLN A 586 14.33 -5.45 -4.74
CA GLN A 586 14.40 -6.39 -5.84
C GLN A 586 13.91 -7.76 -5.41
N LYS A 587 13.14 -8.42 -6.29
CA LYS A 587 12.56 -9.74 -6.02
C LYS A 587 13.60 -10.80 -5.63
N ASP A 588 14.80 -10.73 -6.19
CA ASP A 588 15.85 -11.74 -6.01
C ASP A 588 16.75 -11.51 -4.78
N ARG A 589 16.64 -10.36 -4.10
CA ARG A 589 17.56 -9.98 -3.00
C ARG A 589 16.86 -9.72 -1.67
N ASN A 590 15.97 -8.73 -1.61
CA ASN A 590 15.42 -8.19 -0.35
C ASN A 590 13.88 -8.16 -0.32
N TRP A 591 13.24 -9.01 -1.12
CA TRP A 591 11.78 -9.07 -1.23
C TRP A 591 11.08 -9.46 0.07
N ASP A 592 11.71 -10.33 0.87
CA ASP A 592 11.14 -10.76 2.14
C ASP A 592 11.13 -9.64 3.18
N GLN A 593 12.10 -8.72 3.12
CA GLN A 593 12.08 -7.51 3.95
C GLN A 593 10.89 -6.62 3.60
N LEU A 594 10.58 -6.45 2.30
CA LEU A 594 9.41 -5.69 1.86
C LEU A 594 8.11 -6.32 2.36
N LYS A 595 7.96 -7.65 2.27
CA LYS A 595 6.79 -8.36 2.81
C LYS A 595 6.63 -8.14 4.31
N LEU A 596 7.71 -8.32 5.08
CA LEU A 596 7.71 -8.09 6.52
C LEU A 596 7.35 -6.64 6.88
N PHE A 597 7.85 -5.66 6.11
CA PHE A 597 7.51 -4.26 6.33
C PHE A 597 6.04 -3.96 6.08
N LEU A 598 5.48 -4.49 4.99
CA LEU A 598 4.06 -4.32 4.66
C LEU A 598 3.15 -4.97 5.70
N GLU A 599 3.54 -6.13 6.25
CA GLU A 599 2.75 -6.84 7.26
C GLU A 599 2.83 -6.20 8.66
N TYR A 600 4.05 -5.85 9.13
CA TYR A 600 4.29 -5.53 10.55
C TYR A 600 4.76 -4.10 10.83
N SER A 601 5.76 -3.59 10.10
CA SER A 601 6.37 -2.29 10.45
C SER A 601 5.56 -1.10 9.96
N TRP A 602 4.68 -1.32 8.98
CA TRP A 602 3.71 -0.38 8.39
C TRP A 602 4.31 0.82 7.68
N CYS A 603 5.46 1.32 8.13
CA CYS A 603 6.17 2.47 7.62
C CYS A 603 7.53 2.05 7.07
N ILE A 604 7.97 2.74 6.02
CA ILE A 604 9.32 2.68 5.48
C ILE A 604 10.01 3.98 5.87
N ASP A 605 11.10 3.85 6.63
CA ASP A 605 11.90 5.00 7.03
C ASP A 605 12.75 5.48 5.85
N ILE A 606 12.53 6.72 5.44
CA ILE A 606 13.28 7.39 4.37
C ILE A 606 14.00 8.60 4.94
N LYS A 607 15.17 8.90 4.38
CA LYS A 607 15.94 10.06 4.78
C LYS A 607 15.80 11.15 3.73
N GLN A 608 15.41 12.35 4.17
CA GLN A 608 15.40 13.53 3.32
C GLN A 608 16.83 13.96 2.96
N ARG A 609 17.05 14.40 1.71
CA ARG A 609 18.30 15.03 1.30
C ARG A 609 18.39 16.43 1.88
N ALA A 610 19.57 16.85 2.33
CA ALA A 610 19.73 18.24 2.76
C ALA A 610 19.53 19.20 1.58
N GLY A 611 19.03 20.40 1.88
CA GLY A 611 18.72 21.42 0.87
C GLY A 611 17.44 21.19 0.07
N CYS A 612 16.70 20.11 0.34
CA CYS A 612 15.35 19.91 -0.19
C CYS A 612 14.32 20.05 0.92
N LEU A 613 13.15 20.62 0.64
CA LEU A 613 12.02 20.65 1.57
C LEU A 613 11.09 19.44 1.39
N SER A 614 10.34 19.11 2.44
CA SER A 614 9.34 18.04 2.36
C SER A 614 8.22 18.45 1.39
N TYR A 615 7.50 17.50 0.82
CA TYR A 615 6.32 17.81 0.00
C TYR A 615 5.15 18.44 0.78
N LEU A 616 5.17 18.38 2.12
CA LEU A 616 4.20 19.06 2.96
C LEU A 616 4.47 20.57 3.00
N ASP A 617 5.73 20.95 3.06
CA ASP A 617 6.15 22.35 3.16
C ASP A 617 6.28 23.00 1.78
N ASP A 618 6.76 22.24 0.78
CA ASP A 618 6.94 22.70 -0.60
C ASP A 618 6.31 21.70 -1.60
N PRO A 619 4.99 21.76 -1.84
CA PRO A 619 4.30 20.77 -2.66
C PRO A 619 4.74 20.77 -4.13
N GLN A 620 5.13 21.93 -4.66
CA GLN A 620 5.52 22.10 -6.07
C GLN A 620 7.04 22.09 -6.27
N GLY A 621 7.83 22.26 -5.21
CA GLY A 621 9.29 22.23 -5.29
C GLY A 621 9.91 23.57 -5.70
N PHE A 622 9.13 24.65 -5.78
CA PHE A 622 9.63 25.91 -6.32
C PHE A 622 10.67 26.57 -5.41
N LEU A 623 10.54 26.45 -4.09
CA LEU A 623 11.53 26.98 -3.15
C LEU A 623 12.84 26.19 -3.25
N THR A 624 12.71 24.87 -3.35
CA THR A 624 13.86 23.96 -3.51
C THR A 624 14.58 24.22 -4.83
N ILE A 625 13.84 24.35 -5.94
CA ILE A 625 14.41 24.64 -7.27
C ILE A 625 15.07 26.01 -7.30
N LEU A 626 14.43 27.04 -6.71
CA LEU A 626 15.01 28.38 -6.63
C LEU A 626 16.31 28.40 -5.83
N ALA A 627 16.43 27.58 -4.78
CA ALA A 627 17.67 27.44 -4.05
C ALA A 627 18.76 26.72 -4.88
N GLN A 628 18.39 25.71 -5.66
CA GLN A 628 19.35 25.00 -6.51
C GLN A 628 19.85 25.87 -7.69
N THR A 629 18.98 26.65 -8.34
CA THR A 629 19.36 27.50 -9.47
C THR A 629 20.39 28.57 -9.11
N LEU A 630 20.33 29.10 -7.88
CA LEU A 630 21.32 30.06 -7.37
C LEU A 630 22.74 29.47 -7.23
N THR A 631 22.89 28.13 -7.17
CA THR A 631 24.21 27.45 -7.21
C THR A 631 24.65 27.04 -8.61
N LEU A 632 23.69 26.78 -9.52
CA LEU A 632 23.98 26.35 -10.89
C LEU A 632 24.44 27.55 -11.75
N ASP A 633 23.94 28.75 -11.44
CA ASP A 633 24.46 29.99 -12.02
C ASP A 633 25.80 30.37 -11.37
N LYS A 634 26.89 30.04 -12.07
CA LYS A 634 28.29 30.42 -11.76
C LYS A 634 28.49 31.92 -11.46
N ALA A 635 27.54 32.77 -11.84
CA ALA A 635 27.57 34.21 -11.59
C ALA A 635 26.87 34.63 -10.27
N ASN A 636 25.86 33.89 -9.79
CA ASN A 636 24.93 34.35 -8.75
C ASN A 636 25.25 33.86 -7.33
N ILE A 637 26.27 33.02 -7.17
CA ILE A 637 26.76 32.53 -5.86
C ILE A 637 27.11 33.70 -4.92
N TRP A 638 27.46 34.87 -5.47
CA TRP A 638 27.87 36.06 -4.73
C TRP A 638 26.70 36.90 -4.15
N SER A 639 25.44 36.57 -4.48
CA SER A 639 24.25 37.29 -3.99
C SER A 639 23.46 36.58 -2.90
N THR A 640 23.93 35.44 -2.40
CA THR A 640 23.21 34.64 -1.40
C THR A 640 23.07 35.38 -0.07
N SER A 641 21.83 35.70 0.33
CA SER A 641 21.52 36.18 1.69
C SER A 641 21.36 35.01 2.65
N ALA A 642 21.66 35.23 3.94
CA ALA A 642 21.46 34.24 4.99
C ALA A 642 19.97 33.84 5.13
N ASP A 643 19.07 34.79 4.85
CA ASP A 643 17.61 34.58 4.88
C ASP A 643 17.17 33.54 3.85
N ASN A 644 17.85 33.45 2.70
CA ASN A 644 17.52 32.46 1.69
C ASN A 644 17.76 31.03 2.18
N ILE A 645 18.76 30.79 3.07
CA ILE A 645 19.07 29.45 3.59
C ILE A 645 17.94 28.92 4.49
N GLU A 646 17.31 29.80 5.27
CA GLU A 646 16.18 29.40 6.12
C GLU A 646 14.95 28.99 5.32
N LEU A 647 14.81 29.47 4.07
CA LEU A 647 13.63 29.21 3.24
C LEU A 647 13.57 27.78 2.66
N PHE A 648 14.69 27.04 2.61
CA PHE A 648 14.72 25.70 2.00
C PHE A 648 15.34 24.61 2.88
N THR A 649 15.64 24.91 4.16
CA THR A 649 16.16 23.92 5.11
C THR A 649 15.31 23.79 6.36
N ASN A 650 14.88 22.56 6.64
CA ASN A 650 14.18 22.21 7.87
C ASN A 650 15.10 21.63 8.95
N ASP A 651 16.39 21.44 8.68
CA ASP A 651 17.34 20.88 9.66
C ASP A 651 17.65 21.94 10.75
N ASP A 652 17.29 21.62 11.98
CA ASP A 652 17.53 22.46 13.16
C ASP A 652 19.00 22.81 13.33
N LYS A 653 19.93 21.94 12.95
CA LYS A 653 21.37 22.21 13.05
C LYS A 653 21.78 23.36 12.15
N ILE A 654 21.26 23.37 10.92
CA ILE A 654 21.57 24.39 9.92
C ILE A 654 20.88 25.69 10.30
N ARG A 655 19.61 25.64 10.71
CA ARG A 655 18.89 26.85 11.17
C ARG A 655 19.57 27.47 12.39
N ASN A 656 20.01 26.66 13.35
CA ASN A 656 20.78 27.16 14.49
C ASN A 656 22.13 27.74 14.06
N PHE A 657 22.80 27.12 13.09
CA PHE A 657 24.04 27.65 12.52
C PHE A 657 23.82 29.02 11.85
N VAL A 658 22.78 29.14 11.02
CA VAL A 658 22.42 30.40 10.33
C VAL A 658 22.09 31.48 11.36
N LYS A 659 21.26 31.19 12.36
CA LYS A 659 20.87 32.14 13.41
C LYS A 659 22.03 32.60 14.29
N GLN A 660 22.97 31.72 14.61
CA GLN A 660 24.09 32.05 15.50
C GLN A 660 25.28 32.68 14.77
N TYR A 661 25.57 32.25 13.54
CA TYR A 661 26.80 32.63 12.82
C TYR A 661 26.57 33.56 11.64
N LEU A 662 25.42 33.52 10.96
CA LEU A 662 25.19 34.26 9.71
C LEU A 662 24.21 35.45 9.88
N VAL A 663 23.15 35.27 10.67
CA VAL A 663 22.14 36.30 10.93
C VAL A 663 22.52 37.06 12.20
N LYS A 664 22.44 38.39 12.17
CA LYS A 664 22.66 39.24 13.35
C LYS A 664 21.44 40.13 13.54
N ASP A 665 20.83 40.07 14.73
CA ASP A 665 19.87 41.08 15.21
C ASP A 665 20.62 42.39 15.50
N VAL A 666 21.00 43.14 14.46
CA VAL A 666 21.73 44.41 14.61
C VAL A 666 20.81 45.54 15.07
N ASN A 667 19.49 45.39 14.88
CA ASN A 667 18.56 46.51 14.95
C ASN A 667 17.77 46.64 16.26
N THR A 668 17.85 45.68 17.19
CA THR A 668 16.97 45.66 18.38
C THR A 668 17.66 46.06 19.69
N ASN A 669 18.98 45.91 19.83
CA ASN A 669 19.66 46.13 21.10
C ASN A 669 20.78 47.19 20.99
N ILE A 670 20.49 48.40 21.51
CA ILE A 670 21.49 49.46 21.76
C ILE A 670 22.44 48.95 22.87
N CYS A 671 23.77 49.03 22.67
CA CYS A 671 24.72 48.60 23.72
C CYS A 671 24.76 49.62 24.88
N ALA A 672 25.13 49.14 26.08
CA ALA A 672 25.23 49.99 27.27
C ALA A 672 26.16 51.21 27.06
N ASP A 673 27.24 51.05 26.31
CA ASP A 673 28.22 52.13 26.07
C ASP A 673 27.64 53.25 25.19
N CYS A 674 26.82 52.93 24.19
CA CYS A 674 26.15 53.94 23.35
C CYS A 674 24.91 54.58 24.00
N LEU A 675 24.45 54.03 25.12
CA LEU A 675 23.42 54.62 25.98
C LEU A 675 24.00 55.72 26.89
N VAL A 676 25.30 55.69 27.18
CA VAL A 676 25.95 56.55 28.19
C VAL A 676 26.46 57.89 27.62
N GLU A 677 26.64 58.03 26.31
CA GLU A 677 27.15 59.26 25.67
C GLU A 677 26.23 60.49 25.75
N SER A 678 24.99 60.37 26.25
CA SER A 678 24.11 61.52 26.41
C SER A 678 24.39 62.32 27.69
N LYS A 679 25.51 63.06 27.75
CA LYS A 679 25.69 64.15 28.72
C LYS A 679 25.48 65.52 28.07
N LYS A 680 24.29 66.08 28.36
CA LYS A 680 23.89 67.50 28.44
C LYS A 680 24.25 68.43 27.26
N LYS A 681 23.28 68.65 26.36
CA LYS A 681 23.03 69.98 25.79
C LYS A 681 21.55 70.34 25.95
N LYS A 682 21.30 71.46 26.64
CA LYS A 682 19.96 72.03 26.89
C LYS A 682 19.36 72.58 25.60
N GLY A 683 18.13 72.17 25.32
CA GLY A 683 17.16 72.92 24.51
C GLY A 683 17.23 72.72 23.00
N PHE A 684 16.58 71.68 22.47
CA PHE A 684 15.77 71.76 21.24
C PHE A 684 14.90 70.49 21.11
N LYS A 685 13.67 70.65 20.59
CA LYS A 685 12.61 69.63 20.48
C LYS A 685 13.06 68.39 19.71
N GLU A 686 12.70 67.22 20.23
CA GLU A 686 12.96 65.88 19.67
C GLU A 686 12.27 65.69 18.30
N VAL A 687 13.07 65.34 17.30
CA VAL A 687 12.64 64.51 16.17
C VAL A 687 13.19 63.12 16.45
N VAL A 688 12.30 62.13 16.57
CA VAL A 688 12.63 60.72 16.79
C VAL A 688 13.31 60.18 15.53
N LEU A 689 14.63 60.29 15.47
CA LEU A 689 15.46 59.51 14.56
C LEU A 689 15.73 58.15 15.22
N ASN A 690 15.39 57.05 14.53
CA ASN A 690 15.80 55.69 14.88
C ASN A 690 17.33 55.64 15.06
N ARG A 691 17.82 55.71 16.30
CA ARG A 691 19.26 55.65 16.60
C ARG A 691 19.74 54.21 16.52
N GLN A 692 20.48 53.89 15.46
CA GLN A 692 21.17 52.61 15.30
C GLN A 692 22.53 52.65 16.03
N CYS A 693 22.93 51.55 16.71
CA CYS A 693 24.27 51.50 17.33
C CYS A 693 25.36 51.47 16.25
N LEU A 694 26.12 52.55 16.12
CA LEU A 694 27.27 52.64 15.22
C LEU A 694 28.46 51.79 15.71
N CYS A 695 28.47 51.47 17.00
CA CYS A 695 29.48 50.71 17.74
C CYS A 695 29.72 49.27 17.27
N ARG A 696 28.72 48.65 16.63
CA ARG A 696 28.68 47.21 16.30
C ARG A 696 28.67 46.94 14.78
N LYS A 697 28.96 47.96 13.96
CA LYS A 697 29.08 47.79 12.52
C LYS A 697 30.30 46.91 12.23
N TYR A 698 30.07 45.77 11.59
CA TYR A 698 31.15 44.92 11.11
C TYR A 698 32.16 45.71 10.29
N THR A 699 33.43 45.46 10.56
CA THR A 699 34.53 45.88 9.69
C THR A 699 34.37 45.24 8.31
N LYS A 700 35.01 45.82 7.29
CA LYS A 700 34.92 45.30 5.91
C LYS A 700 35.37 43.83 5.84
N GLU A 701 36.45 43.49 6.55
CA GLU A 701 36.99 42.12 6.61
C GLU A 701 36.03 41.12 7.29
N GLU A 702 35.30 41.53 8.32
CA GLU A 702 34.31 40.67 8.98
C GLU A 702 33.09 40.40 8.11
N ARG A 703 32.65 41.38 7.31
CA ARG A 703 31.56 41.16 6.33
C ARG A 703 31.98 40.20 5.23
N GLU A 704 33.20 40.35 4.72
CA GLU A 704 33.76 39.42 3.72
C GLU A 704 33.88 38.00 4.28
N HIS A 705 34.26 37.83 5.55
CA HIS A 705 34.29 36.53 6.21
C HIS A 705 32.91 35.90 6.35
N LEU A 706 31.91 36.69 6.77
CA LEU A 706 30.52 36.22 6.89
C LEU A 706 29.91 35.84 5.55
N GLN A 707 30.17 36.62 4.49
CA GLN A 707 29.74 36.28 3.14
C GLN A 707 30.38 34.97 2.67
N THR A 708 31.69 34.80 2.89
CA THR A 708 32.39 33.56 2.52
C THR A 708 31.82 32.36 3.29
N LEU A 709 31.52 32.53 4.59
CA LEU A 709 30.90 31.50 5.42
C LEU A 709 29.48 31.16 4.93
N GLY A 710 28.69 32.18 4.57
CA GLY A 710 27.36 32.03 3.99
C GLY A 710 27.39 31.21 2.69
N MET A 711 28.32 31.52 1.78
CA MET A 711 28.48 30.79 0.52
C MET A 711 28.83 29.31 0.75
N VAL A 712 29.78 29.03 1.66
CA VAL A 712 30.14 27.65 2.02
C VAL A 712 28.94 26.91 2.58
N THR A 713 28.18 27.54 3.48
CA THR A 713 27.00 26.91 4.07
C THR A 713 25.96 26.61 3.01
N TYR A 714 25.77 27.54 2.06
CA TYR A 714 24.84 27.40 0.95
C TYR A 714 25.21 26.20 0.06
N GLU A 715 26.47 26.11 -0.39
CA GLU A 715 26.93 24.98 -1.19
C GLU A 715 26.84 23.64 -0.44
N CYS A 716 27.25 23.60 0.83
CA CYS A 716 27.18 22.39 1.65
C CYS A 716 25.75 21.88 1.83
N VAL A 717 24.78 22.79 1.93
CA VAL A 717 23.37 22.46 2.04
C VAL A 717 22.83 21.94 0.70
N VAL A 718 23.09 22.65 -0.40
CA VAL A 718 22.54 22.31 -1.73
C VAL A 718 23.09 20.98 -2.25
N LYS A 719 24.37 20.69 -2.00
CA LYS A 719 25.01 19.42 -2.43
C LYS A 719 24.77 18.25 -1.48
N ASP A 720 24.04 18.43 -0.38
CA ASP A 720 23.84 17.42 0.67
C ASP A 720 25.16 16.91 1.31
N ILE A 721 26.10 17.83 1.60
CA ILE A 721 27.42 17.54 2.19
C ILE A 721 27.62 18.35 3.48
N LEU A 722 26.72 18.17 4.44
CA LEU A 722 26.78 18.88 5.73
C LEU A 722 28.03 18.52 6.56
N CYS A 723 28.60 17.33 6.37
CA CYS A 723 29.82 16.91 7.04
C CYS A 723 31.05 17.73 6.62
N ALA A 724 31.01 18.41 5.48
CA ALA A 724 32.09 19.30 5.04
C ALA A 724 32.06 20.66 5.71
N LEU A 725 30.92 21.07 6.31
CA LEU A 725 30.79 22.40 6.91
C LEU A 725 31.84 22.66 8.02
N PRO A 726 32.04 21.77 9.02
CA PRO A 726 33.08 21.98 10.04
C PRO A 726 34.48 22.07 9.42
N VAL A 727 34.77 21.23 8.44
CA VAL A 727 36.05 21.21 7.71
C VAL A 727 36.29 22.55 7.02
N TRP A 728 35.28 23.10 6.35
CA TRP A 728 35.42 24.41 5.72
C TRP A 728 35.54 25.55 6.71
N THR A 729 34.83 25.49 7.84
CA THR A 729 34.98 26.52 8.88
C THR A 729 36.39 26.52 9.48
N THR A 730 37.03 25.35 9.64
CA THR A 730 38.43 25.29 10.09
C THR A 730 39.36 25.86 9.04
N PHE A 731 39.16 25.57 7.75
CA PHE A 731 39.96 26.17 6.68
C PHE A 731 39.81 27.69 6.59
N LEU A 732 38.59 28.22 6.69
CA LEU A 732 38.36 29.67 6.73
C LEU A 732 39.02 30.32 7.96
N LYS A 733 38.98 29.65 9.11
CA LYS A 733 39.72 30.07 10.31
C LYS A 733 41.22 30.07 10.06
N ILE A 734 41.76 29.02 9.44
CA ILE A 734 43.19 28.90 9.12
C ILE A 734 43.63 30.06 8.23
N ILE A 735 42.90 30.35 7.15
CA ILE A 735 43.20 31.45 6.23
C ILE A 735 43.22 32.80 6.96
N LYS A 736 42.27 33.02 7.89
CA LYS A 736 42.23 34.24 8.72
C LYS A 736 43.41 34.31 9.69
N THR A 737 43.77 33.19 10.34
CA THR A 737 44.91 33.12 11.26
C THR A 737 46.26 33.18 10.56
N MET A 738 46.31 32.89 9.25
CA MET A 738 47.57 32.92 8.50
C MET A 738 48.19 34.32 8.46
N LYS A 739 47.37 35.39 8.38
CA LYS A 739 47.82 36.78 8.40
C LYS A 739 48.52 37.18 9.73
N PRO A 740 47.92 36.97 10.92
CA PRO A 740 48.54 37.32 12.20
C PRO A 740 49.58 36.31 12.70
N ASP A 741 49.34 35.00 12.54
CA ASP A 741 50.19 33.93 13.10
C ASP A 741 50.41 32.79 12.08
N PRO A 742 51.45 32.88 11.23
CA PRO A 742 51.75 31.87 10.24
C PRO A 742 52.30 30.60 10.92
N SER A 743 51.67 29.44 10.63
CA SER A 743 52.09 28.12 11.13
C SER A 743 52.27 27.15 9.98
N SER A 744 53.37 26.39 10.00
CA SER A 744 53.68 25.38 8.97
C SER A 744 52.66 24.24 8.93
N TYR A 745 52.10 23.86 10.09
CA TYR A 745 51.07 22.82 10.18
C TYR A 745 49.79 23.19 9.42
N ASN A 746 49.34 24.43 9.62
CA ASN A 746 48.14 24.98 8.99
C ASN A 746 48.29 25.06 7.46
N ILE A 747 49.50 25.37 6.98
CA ILE A 747 49.81 25.46 5.54
C ILE A 747 49.85 24.06 4.91
N TRP A 748 50.37 23.05 5.62
CA TRP A 748 50.27 21.65 5.20
C TRP A 748 48.83 21.20 5.01
N GLN A 749 47.92 21.57 5.93
CA GLN A 749 46.51 21.21 5.80
C GLN A 749 45.86 21.83 4.55
N ILE A 750 46.11 23.11 4.28
CA ILE A 750 45.59 23.79 3.07
C ILE A 750 46.15 23.15 1.80
N LYS A 751 47.45 22.87 1.77
CA LYS A 751 48.10 22.25 0.63
C LYS A 751 47.57 20.86 0.34
N LEU A 752 47.38 20.04 1.37
CA LEU A 752 46.80 18.70 1.24
C LEU A 752 45.38 18.76 0.69
N LEU A 753 44.55 19.68 1.18
CA LEU A 753 43.21 19.89 0.67
C LEU A 753 43.23 20.28 -0.82
N LEU A 754 44.01 21.31 -1.21
CA LEU A 754 44.09 21.77 -2.60
C LEU A 754 44.58 20.65 -3.54
N SER A 755 45.61 19.90 -3.12
CA SER A 755 46.14 18.77 -3.89
C SER A 755 45.13 17.63 -4.02
N GLN A 756 44.39 17.30 -2.96
CA GLN A 756 43.33 16.29 -3.02
C GLN A 756 42.19 16.71 -3.96
N ILE A 757 41.77 17.97 -3.93
CA ILE A 757 40.74 18.49 -4.82
C ILE A 757 41.20 18.48 -6.27
N ASP A 758 42.41 18.96 -6.56
CA ASP A 758 42.97 18.97 -7.92
C ASP A 758 43.12 17.55 -8.48
N ASN A 759 43.57 16.60 -7.66
CA ASN A 759 43.67 15.19 -8.06
C ASN A 759 42.30 14.55 -8.28
N HIS A 760 41.30 14.89 -7.47
CA HIS A 760 39.94 14.41 -7.66
C HIS A 760 39.33 14.96 -8.96
N ASN A 761 39.46 16.27 -9.21
CA ASN A 761 38.99 16.91 -10.44
C ASN A 761 39.65 16.29 -11.68
N LYS A 762 40.96 16.01 -11.63
CA LYS A 762 41.68 15.31 -12.72
C LYS A 762 41.16 13.88 -12.95
N ARG A 763 40.84 13.14 -11.89
CA ARG A 763 40.27 11.77 -12.02
C ARG A 763 38.90 11.80 -12.67
N VAL A 764 38.02 12.70 -12.23
CA VAL A 764 36.67 12.86 -12.79
C VAL A 764 36.71 13.26 -14.26
N MET A 765 37.66 14.12 -14.65
CA MET A 765 37.86 14.50 -16.07
C MET A 765 38.39 13.35 -16.93
N ASN A 766 39.08 12.38 -16.34
CA ASN A 766 39.75 11.27 -17.05
C ASN A 766 38.91 9.98 -17.12
N GLU A 767 37.86 9.83 -16.32
CA GLU A 767 36.92 8.71 -16.44
C GLU A 767 36.07 8.89 -17.72
N MET A 768 36.32 8.06 -18.74
CA MET A 768 35.58 8.07 -20.00
C MET A 768 34.08 7.80 -19.76
N LYS A 769 33.23 8.67 -20.33
CA LYS A 769 31.79 8.47 -20.45
C LYS A 769 31.49 7.25 -21.32
N ILE A 770 31.07 6.14 -20.71
CA ILE A 770 30.49 4.99 -21.40
C ILE A 770 29.01 4.92 -21.04
N ASP A 771 28.17 4.97 -22.08
CA ASP A 771 26.75 4.62 -22.16
C ASP A 771 25.76 5.21 -21.12
N GLY A 772 25.10 6.31 -21.50
CA GLY A 772 23.65 6.54 -21.28
C GLY A 772 23.13 6.71 -19.84
N GLN A 773 23.92 6.48 -18.80
CA GLN A 773 23.61 6.86 -17.43
C GLN A 773 24.47 8.06 -17.06
N GLU A 774 23.89 9.25 -17.17
CA GLU A 774 24.46 10.46 -16.60
C GLU A 774 24.41 10.37 -15.06
N THR A 775 25.30 9.58 -14.45
CA THR A 775 25.72 9.91 -13.09
C THR A 775 26.50 11.19 -13.19
N GLN A 776 25.80 12.31 -13.01
CA GLN A 776 26.40 13.60 -12.71
C GLN A 776 27.13 13.45 -11.37
N ASN A 777 28.35 12.89 -11.40
CA ASN A 777 29.28 12.98 -10.29
C ASN A 777 29.77 14.43 -10.29
N GLU A 778 28.91 15.34 -9.85
CA GLU A 778 29.32 16.70 -9.56
C GLU A 778 30.43 16.64 -8.51
N PRO A 779 31.52 17.41 -8.68
CA PRO A 779 32.59 17.39 -7.71
C PRO A 779 32.03 17.79 -6.34
N LEU A 780 32.47 17.06 -5.29
CA LEU A 780 32.11 17.31 -3.88
C LEU A 780 32.23 18.79 -3.48
N ILE A 781 33.07 19.54 -4.19
CA ILE A 781 33.38 20.96 -3.97
C ILE A 781 33.33 21.67 -5.32
N SER A 782 32.78 22.88 -5.40
CA SER A 782 32.85 23.65 -6.65
C SER A 782 34.30 24.01 -7.00
N SER A 783 34.65 23.87 -8.28
CA SER A 783 35.98 24.25 -8.77
C SER A 783 36.25 25.75 -8.56
N GLU A 784 35.22 26.57 -8.65
CA GLU A 784 35.28 28.02 -8.48
C GLU A 784 35.60 28.42 -7.03
N PHE A 785 34.96 27.78 -6.04
CA PHE A 785 35.27 28.03 -4.64
C PHE A 785 36.71 27.63 -4.30
N THR A 786 37.18 26.51 -4.86
CA THR A 786 38.57 26.05 -4.69
C THR A 786 39.57 27.05 -5.28
N LEU A 787 39.30 27.55 -6.49
CA LEU A 787 40.14 28.56 -7.14
C LEU A 787 40.15 29.89 -6.37
N ALA A 788 38.99 30.30 -5.82
CA ALA A 788 38.91 31.49 -4.98
C ALA A 788 39.74 31.37 -3.69
N ILE A 789 39.75 30.19 -3.06
CA ILE A 789 40.63 29.92 -1.91
C ILE A 789 42.09 29.94 -2.33
N LYS A 790 42.44 29.26 -3.44
CA LYS A 790 43.81 29.25 -3.96
C LYS A 790 44.31 30.67 -4.21
N GLN A 791 43.51 31.51 -4.86
CA GLN A 791 43.83 32.92 -5.10
C GLN A 791 43.97 33.73 -3.80
N LYS A 792 43.09 33.53 -2.80
CA LYS A 792 43.23 34.20 -1.49
C LYS A 792 44.53 33.81 -0.79
N VAL A 793 44.93 32.54 -0.86
CA VAL A 793 46.18 32.05 -0.30
C VAL A 793 47.37 32.64 -1.05
N SER A 794 47.34 32.67 -2.39
CA SER A 794 48.36 33.32 -3.22
C SER A 794 48.51 34.81 -2.88
N ASN A 795 47.42 35.57 -2.79
CA ASN A 795 47.48 37.00 -2.42
C ASN A 795 48.12 37.25 -1.04
N ILE A 796 47.94 36.32 -0.09
CA ILE A 796 48.60 36.40 1.23
C ILE A 796 50.12 36.19 1.07
N PHE A 797 50.52 35.19 0.28
CA PHE A 797 51.93 34.94 -0.01
C PHE A 797 52.60 36.09 -0.78
N ASP A 798 51.91 36.69 -1.76
CA ASP A 798 52.40 37.86 -2.52
C ASP A 798 52.65 39.06 -1.59
N SER A 799 51.79 39.26 -0.58
CA SER A 799 51.97 40.32 0.42
C SER A 799 53.22 40.12 1.28
N TRP A 800 53.64 38.86 1.47
CA TRP A 800 54.83 38.49 2.22
C TRP A 800 56.09 38.42 1.36
N GLU A 801 55.95 38.30 0.04
CA GLU A 801 57.04 38.07 -0.90
C GLU A 801 58.13 39.14 -0.77
N SER A 802 57.76 40.42 -0.77
CA SER A 802 58.70 41.55 -0.61
C SER A 802 59.52 41.50 0.69
N ARG A 803 58.97 40.90 1.76
CA ARG A 803 59.65 40.72 3.05
C ARG A 803 60.57 39.48 3.05
N LEU A 804 60.26 38.49 2.23
CA LEU A 804 60.93 37.19 2.17
C LEU A 804 62.06 37.12 1.13
N THR A 805 62.00 37.91 0.05
CA THR A 805 62.97 37.90 -1.06
C THR A 805 64.45 37.80 -0.63
N PRO A 806 64.97 38.61 0.31
CA PRO A 806 66.38 38.53 0.71
C PRO A 806 66.73 37.23 1.46
N TYR A 807 65.78 36.63 2.17
CA TYR A 807 66.00 35.38 2.92
C TYR A 807 65.80 34.14 2.05
N LEU A 808 64.86 34.19 1.10
CA LEU A 808 64.62 33.14 0.09
C LEU A 808 65.81 32.99 -0.86
N ARG A 809 66.38 34.10 -1.37
CA ARG A 809 67.61 34.07 -2.20
C ARG A 809 68.75 33.34 -1.47
N LYS A 810 68.91 33.59 -0.17
CA LYS A 810 69.92 32.89 0.65
C LYS A 810 69.62 31.41 0.87
N TYR A 811 68.35 31.05 1.07
CA TYR A 811 67.93 29.65 1.23
C TYR A 811 68.14 28.82 -0.04
N LEU A 812 67.91 29.44 -1.20
CA LEU A 812 68.08 28.84 -2.53
C LEU A 812 69.55 28.77 -2.98
N GLY A 813 70.45 29.57 -2.39
CA GLY A 813 71.90 29.55 -2.65
C GLY A 813 72.47 30.77 -3.38
N LEU A 814 71.65 31.80 -3.61
CA LEU A 814 72.03 33.06 -4.27
C LEU A 814 72.66 34.06 -3.27
N PRO A 815 73.53 34.98 -3.74
CA PRO A 815 74.14 36.00 -2.88
C PRO A 815 73.08 36.95 -2.30
N SER A 816 73.09 37.12 -0.97
CA SER A 816 72.17 38.00 -0.24
C SER A 816 72.84 38.63 0.97
N SER A 817 72.49 39.88 1.26
CA SER A 817 73.08 40.73 2.30
C SER A 817 72.63 40.39 3.73
N ARG A 818 71.62 39.51 3.92
CA ARG A 818 71.03 39.21 5.25
C ARG A 818 71.25 37.75 5.69
N LYS A 819 71.46 37.50 6.99
CA LYS A 819 71.59 36.14 7.57
C LYS A 819 70.23 35.65 8.10
N ILE A 820 69.89 34.39 7.83
CA ILE A 820 68.64 33.74 8.29
C ILE A 820 68.61 33.64 9.83
N SER A 821 69.77 33.58 10.50
CA SER A 821 69.90 33.50 11.95
C SER A 821 69.56 34.80 12.70
N THR A 822 69.60 35.96 12.04
CA THR A 822 69.35 37.29 12.64
C THR A 822 67.94 37.80 12.35
N CYS A 823 67.01 36.89 12.06
CA CYS A 823 65.68 37.19 11.59
C CYS A 823 64.66 37.11 12.73
N ASP A 824 63.66 37.99 12.73
CA ASP A 824 62.53 37.94 13.67
C ASP A 824 61.82 36.58 13.57
N ASP A 825 61.35 36.05 14.69
CA ASP A 825 60.72 34.72 14.76
C ASP A 825 59.46 34.62 13.89
N ASP A 826 58.74 35.73 13.68
CA ASP A 826 57.60 35.78 12.78
C ASP A 826 58.01 35.60 11.32
N VAL A 827 59.14 36.20 10.90
CA VAL A 827 59.65 36.04 9.53
C VAL A 827 60.19 34.62 9.32
N LYS A 828 60.72 33.95 10.35
CA LYS A 828 61.09 32.52 10.27
C LYS A 828 59.87 31.62 10.06
N LYS A 829 58.77 31.89 10.77
CA LYS A 829 57.50 31.17 10.61
C LYS A 829 56.90 31.39 9.21
N ILE A 830 56.91 32.62 8.71
CA ILE A 830 56.47 32.95 7.34
C ILE A 830 57.34 32.23 6.31
N LEU A 831 58.67 32.26 6.47
CA LEU A 831 59.61 31.57 5.57
C LEU A 831 59.36 30.06 5.55
N ALA A 832 59.21 29.43 6.72
CA ALA A 832 58.90 28.00 6.82
C ALA A 832 57.56 27.67 6.14
N GLY A 833 56.55 28.54 6.28
CA GLY A 833 55.27 28.40 5.60
C GLY A 833 55.37 28.48 4.08
N PHE A 834 56.09 29.47 3.56
CA PHE A 834 56.31 29.68 2.12
C PHE A 834 57.03 28.50 1.47
N LEU A 835 58.07 27.97 2.14
CA LEU A 835 58.83 26.80 1.68
C LEU A 835 57.95 25.53 1.60
N VAL A 836 57.06 25.33 2.57
CA VAL A 836 56.13 24.19 2.61
C VAL A 836 55.08 24.28 1.49
N TYR A 837 54.57 25.48 1.20
CA TYR A 837 53.54 25.66 0.18
C TYR A 837 54.08 25.40 -1.24
N HIS A 838 55.25 25.96 -1.57
CA HIS A 838 55.86 25.86 -2.91
C HIS A 838 56.83 24.69 -3.11
N ASP A 839 57.02 23.80 -2.11
CA ASP A 839 57.94 22.66 -2.21
C ASP A 839 59.38 23.03 -2.60
N LEU A 840 59.92 24.11 -2.03
CA LEU A 840 61.25 24.60 -2.43
C LEU A 840 62.37 23.82 -1.74
N PRO A 841 63.25 23.12 -2.49
CA PRO A 841 64.37 22.39 -1.92
C PRO A 841 65.49 23.32 -1.47
N LYS A 842 66.17 22.95 -0.38
CA LYS A 842 67.30 23.72 0.16
C LYS A 842 68.50 23.69 -0.79
N GLY A 843 68.92 24.86 -1.29
CA GLY A 843 70.11 25.00 -2.12
C GLY A 843 69.96 24.61 -3.60
N GLY A 844 68.73 24.55 -4.13
CA GLY A 844 68.46 24.17 -5.52
C GLY A 844 69.11 25.04 -6.61
N LEU A 845 69.61 26.24 -6.27
CA LEU A 845 70.27 27.17 -7.20
C LEU A 845 71.76 27.38 -6.89
N LYS A 846 72.37 26.60 -5.99
CA LYS A 846 73.80 26.74 -5.64
C LYS A 846 74.76 26.59 -6.83
N ASN A 847 74.37 25.84 -7.86
CA ASN A 847 75.17 25.57 -9.05
C ASN A 847 74.84 26.49 -10.24
N ALA A 848 73.86 27.39 -10.10
CA ALA A 848 73.38 28.25 -11.19
C ALA A 848 74.05 29.65 -11.21
N VAL A 849 75.02 29.89 -10.33
CA VAL A 849 75.79 31.15 -10.29
C VAL A 849 76.88 31.08 -11.36
N GLY A 850 76.52 31.30 -12.63
CA GLY A 850 77.47 31.45 -13.73
C GLY A 850 77.01 31.06 -15.14
N ASP A 851 75.97 30.25 -15.31
CA ASP A 851 75.60 29.65 -16.62
C ASP A 851 74.19 30.03 -17.12
N ASP A 852 74.04 30.00 -18.46
CA ASP A 852 72.88 30.36 -19.30
C ASP A 852 71.48 30.09 -18.71
N GLU A 853 70.49 30.90 -19.09
CA GLU A 853 69.06 30.77 -18.73
C GLU A 853 68.52 29.33 -18.93
N LEU A 854 69.09 28.58 -19.87
CA LEU A 854 68.76 27.19 -20.17
C LEU A 854 69.11 26.21 -19.02
N SER A 855 70.21 26.46 -18.30
CA SER A 855 70.67 25.63 -17.18
C SER A 855 69.81 25.81 -15.92
N VAL A 856 69.25 27.00 -15.75
CA VAL A 856 68.26 27.32 -14.71
C VAL A 856 66.95 26.59 -15.00
N LEU A 857 66.47 26.63 -16.25
CA LEU A 857 65.26 25.91 -16.68
C LEU A 857 65.37 24.38 -16.48
N LEU A 858 66.50 23.77 -16.82
CA LEU A 858 66.72 22.32 -16.67
C LEU A 858 66.74 21.85 -15.21
N ASN A 859 67.26 22.67 -14.29
CA ASN A 859 67.22 22.36 -12.84
C ASN A 859 65.82 22.55 -12.24
N LEU A 860 64.98 23.36 -12.88
CA LEU A 860 63.61 23.66 -12.44
C LEU A 860 62.58 22.61 -12.89
N ASP A 861 62.88 21.74 -13.86
CA ASP A 861 61.95 20.72 -14.39
C ASP A 861 61.44 19.71 -13.36
N SER A 862 62.14 19.55 -12.24
CA SER A 862 61.72 18.69 -11.12
C SER A 862 60.73 19.34 -10.14
N LEU A 863 60.43 20.64 -10.32
CA LEU A 863 59.55 21.43 -9.46
C LEU A 863 58.17 21.62 -10.10
N SER A 864 57.15 21.89 -9.27
CA SER A 864 55.82 22.24 -9.78
C SER A 864 55.87 23.54 -10.61
N VAL A 865 55.03 23.68 -11.63
CA VAL A 865 54.99 24.87 -12.53
C VAL A 865 54.90 26.20 -11.74
N GLU A 866 54.18 26.17 -10.61
CA GLU A 866 54.05 27.31 -9.70
C GLU A 866 55.38 27.62 -8.99
N ALA A 867 56.08 26.60 -8.51
CA ALA A 867 57.41 26.73 -7.93
C ALA A 867 58.46 27.17 -8.97
N GLN A 868 58.36 26.70 -10.21
CA GLN A 868 59.20 27.16 -11.33
C GLN A 868 59.00 28.66 -11.58
N SER A 869 57.75 29.14 -11.59
CA SER A 869 57.44 30.56 -11.79
C SER A 869 57.96 31.45 -10.65
N ALA A 870 57.79 31.02 -9.40
CA ALA A 870 58.25 31.75 -8.22
C ALA A 870 59.79 31.80 -8.15
N VAL A 871 60.48 30.71 -8.50
CA VAL A 871 61.94 30.69 -8.56
C VAL A 871 62.46 31.55 -9.72
N TRP A 872 61.78 31.56 -10.88
CA TRP A 872 62.11 32.43 -12.01
C TRP A 872 61.94 33.92 -11.69
N GLN A 873 60.89 34.30 -10.95
CA GLN A 873 60.69 35.68 -10.49
C GLN A 873 61.75 36.12 -9.46
N LEU A 874 62.22 35.21 -8.61
CA LEU A 874 63.28 35.48 -7.63
C LEU A 874 64.69 35.57 -8.23
N TYR A 875 64.90 34.91 -9.39
CA TYR A 875 66.14 34.91 -10.17
C TYR A 875 66.33 36.20 -10.98
N ARG A 876 65.24 36.77 -11.53
CA ARG A 876 65.22 38.17 -12.00
C ARG A 876 65.38 39.15 -10.83
#